data_AF-A0A2V3YF96-F1
#
_entry.id   AF-A0A2V3YF96-F1
#
_cell.length_a   1.000
_cell.length_b   1.000
_cell.length_c   1.000
_cell.angle_alpha   90.00
_cell.angle_beta   90.00
_cell.angle_gamma   90.00
#
_symmetry.space_group_name_H-M   'P 1'
#
loop_
_entity.id
_entity.type
_entity.pdbx_description
1 polymer ?
#
loop_
_entity_poly.entity_id
_entity_poly.type
_entity_poly.pdbx_seq_one_letter_code
_entity_poly.pdbx_strand_id
1 'polypeptide(L)'
;MERTHKSPRGRRGGSSLQSRGLVLLLWVCALGAIVYSADQLFVKGILSWHRQQKEYYDMMAEVTALFCVFTVLYGLIRSRILKAVGTVAVLSVFFWGHMVFLPVVTAGVYLAYLTVLGEFFCRRVLRLKASDGAAVHFLCGSLLVILVFCLMSAVGIGAIGYLQVFVAASGILLVFWRCARCGKKNVEEPAGNGRGNSWKNSWKNSWGYSRRSGRESESGIWLMALCFAFIVTMFCIQAGRMNTALDFDSLWYGVRSRYVLDNGNGIYENMGTIGIVYTYSKGWEVMTLPLANLPSYSFLLAFNLWLTAGVIFMAYQIARFYMGKGHSTVFAALLAGVPGIMNMAITTKTDIATLLFQEIMIYYLLKYLKEGRREWRYLAYGFASFFLTWTLKPTALVFSTAILGMSVLFLLWKRLLPLWGGKRKAGQAGGKGNAGQGGALGLFLLSILALAGIWARTVIITGLPVTSVFSSILTKLGLEMKYPFNVNKIPNSGAELPLGEQLVNFIERAFGFLLRPLGVDMDHVILAWGGFLLFIVLLLWIFSLFYRKNVENDSERLLSSWLNVVFIPFLIVCVVSLYMLVQVDGNYFMLLYVLAALYVMRLVVRISDKAVRNGLCGILVPVMCFCAVVSSLTNWSWVVGFSPVSWNHHGYYDHQEAKHQEMVEKGNGQIWDILAEDPENRLIAVGDHPGVLGFPCNAQSYDDITGSWGNVVLVKTMDNFVEFMDYAKTDYVYTEAGYMEEEQRCYSLVRTLIEYGKLIPICYEEGNMLARVEIDGEYTETSRAALTEFDKCYIKKNVE
;
A
#
# COMPACT_ATOMS: atom_id res chain seq x y z
N MET A 1 4.97 66.36 34.46
CA MET A 1 3.57 65.87 34.49
C MET A 1 3.58 64.37 34.30
N GLU A 2 3.32 63.65 35.37
CA GLU A 2 3.39 62.20 35.46
C GLU A 2 2.17 61.48 34.86
N ARG A 3 2.49 60.29 34.33
CA ARG A 3 1.69 59.11 34.00
C ARG A 3 0.28 59.01 34.60
N THR A 4 -0.68 58.57 33.78
CA THR A 4 -1.61 57.48 34.14
C THR A 4 -2.11 56.72 32.90
N HIS A 5 -1.37 55.69 32.47
CA HIS A 5 -1.95 54.59 31.67
C HIS A 5 -2.19 53.42 32.61
N LYS A 6 -3.46 53.21 33.01
CA LYS A 6 -3.88 52.05 33.80
C LYS A 6 -3.72 50.77 32.95
N SER A 7 -2.86 49.87 33.42
CA SER A 7 -2.79 48.47 32.99
C SER A 7 -3.99 47.70 33.57
N PRO A 8 -4.71 46.85 32.81
CA PRO A 8 -5.56 45.84 33.41
C PRO A 8 -4.69 44.61 33.78
N ARG A 9 -4.19 44.61 35.02
CA ARG A 9 -3.86 43.36 35.73
C ARG A 9 -5.15 42.89 36.40
N GLY A 10 -5.58 41.64 36.14
CA GLY A 10 -6.53 40.99 37.03
C GLY A 10 -7.54 39.99 36.44
N ARG A 11 -7.11 39.02 35.60
CA ARG A 11 -7.76 37.70 35.52
C ARG A 11 -6.70 36.62 35.27
N ARG A 12 -5.88 36.34 36.28
CA ARG A 12 -5.06 35.12 36.39
C ARG A 12 -5.56 34.39 37.63
N GLY A 13 -6.37 33.34 37.46
CA GLY A 13 -6.87 32.55 38.59
C GLY A 13 -7.92 31.51 38.24
N GLY A 14 -8.89 31.82 37.38
CA GLY A 14 -10.02 30.91 37.10
C GLY A 14 -9.83 29.87 35.98
N SER A 15 -8.85 30.04 35.09
CA SER A 15 -8.78 29.24 33.86
C SER A 15 -8.04 27.90 33.97
N SER A 16 -7.29 27.65 35.06
CA SER A 16 -6.45 26.43 35.17
C SER A 16 -7.21 25.21 35.70
N LEU A 17 -8.26 25.41 36.50
CA LEU A 17 -9.06 24.31 37.05
C LEU A 17 -10.07 23.77 36.01
N GLN A 18 -10.77 24.68 35.33
CA GLN A 18 -11.71 24.34 34.25
C GLN A 18 -11.00 23.65 33.07
N SER A 19 -9.80 24.09 32.71
CA SER A 19 -9.02 23.46 31.64
C SER A 19 -8.54 22.05 32.00
N ARG A 20 -8.11 21.83 33.25
CA ARG A 20 -7.76 20.49 33.74
C ARG A 20 -8.98 19.57 33.82
N GLY A 21 -10.14 20.09 34.24
CA GLY A 21 -11.41 19.35 34.25
C GLY A 21 -11.85 18.90 32.85
N LEU A 22 -11.69 19.75 31.83
CA LEU A 22 -11.99 19.39 30.44
C LEU A 22 -11.02 18.32 29.90
N VAL A 23 -9.72 18.42 30.21
CA VAL A 23 -8.75 17.36 29.84
C VAL A 23 -9.14 16.03 30.49
N LEU A 24 -9.54 16.05 31.76
CA LEU A 24 -9.99 14.84 32.47
C LEU A 24 -11.27 14.25 31.84
N LEU A 25 -12.24 15.08 31.47
CA LEU A 25 -13.42 14.65 30.73
C LEU A 25 -13.04 13.94 29.43
N LEU A 26 -12.08 14.50 28.68
CA LEU A 26 -11.61 13.89 27.44
C LEU A 26 -10.92 12.54 27.69
N TRP A 27 -10.13 12.42 28.76
CA TRP A 27 -9.57 11.13 29.20
C TRP A 27 -10.67 10.12 29.52
N VAL A 28 -11.72 10.52 30.24
CA VAL A 28 -12.86 9.65 30.56
C VAL A 28 -13.60 9.22 29.28
N CYS A 29 -13.86 10.15 28.35
CA CYS A 29 -14.49 9.81 27.07
C CYS A 29 -13.61 8.87 26.23
N ALA A 30 -12.30 9.13 26.15
CA ALA A 30 -11.38 8.32 25.37
C ALA A 30 -11.25 6.91 25.96
N LEU A 31 -11.06 6.78 27.28
CA LEU A 31 -10.98 5.50 27.96
C LEU A 31 -12.32 4.76 27.92
N GLY A 32 -13.44 5.46 28.09
CA GLY A 32 -14.78 4.89 27.98
C GLY A 32 -15.06 4.33 26.58
N ALA A 33 -14.66 5.06 25.53
CA ALA A 33 -14.74 4.56 24.17
C ALA A 33 -13.85 3.32 23.97
N ILE A 34 -12.60 3.36 24.45
CA ILE A 34 -11.68 2.21 24.38
C ILE A 34 -12.27 0.98 25.08
N VAL A 35 -12.79 1.14 26.30
CA VAL A 35 -13.44 0.04 27.05
C VAL A 35 -14.65 -0.48 26.30
N TYR A 36 -15.49 0.41 25.76
CA TYR A 36 -16.66 0.03 24.98
C TYR A 36 -16.27 -0.84 23.79
N SER A 37 -15.37 -0.41 22.90
CA SER A 37 -15.05 -1.26 21.76
C SER A 37 -14.13 -2.43 22.10
N ALA A 38 -13.36 -2.38 23.18
CA ALA A 38 -12.67 -3.57 23.69
C ALA A 38 -13.69 -4.65 24.11
N ASP A 39 -14.77 -4.29 24.81
CA ASP A 39 -15.86 -5.21 25.14
C ASP A 39 -16.55 -5.72 23.86
N GLN A 40 -16.88 -4.82 22.94
CA GLN A 40 -17.60 -5.19 21.72
C GLN A 40 -16.76 -6.04 20.76
N LEU A 41 -15.44 -5.82 20.66
CA LEU A 41 -14.58 -6.53 19.70
C LEU A 41 -13.92 -7.77 20.31
N PHE A 42 -13.32 -7.65 21.51
CA PHE A 42 -12.47 -8.70 22.09
C PHE A 42 -13.21 -9.63 23.06
N VAL A 43 -14.34 -9.19 23.63
CA VAL A 43 -15.12 -9.99 24.58
C VAL A 43 -16.34 -10.60 23.91
N LYS A 44 -17.18 -9.77 23.27
CA LYS A 44 -18.44 -10.21 22.64
C LYS A 44 -18.36 -10.42 21.13
N GLY A 45 -17.36 -9.82 20.49
CA GLY A 45 -17.29 -9.73 19.02
C GLY A 45 -16.44 -10.81 18.36
N ILE A 46 -16.22 -10.62 17.06
CA ILE A 46 -15.53 -11.57 16.17
C ILE A 46 -14.08 -11.88 16.57
N LEU A 47 -13.42 -10.97 17.32
CA LEU A 47 -12.04 -11.17 17.76
C LEU A 47 -11.93 -11.96 19.08
N SER A 48 -13.06 -12.28 19.72
CA SER A 48 -13.09 -13.08 20.95
C SER A 48 -12.49 -14.47 20.75
N TRP A 49 -12.83 -15.12 19.63
CA TRP A 49 -12.28 -16.42 19.24
C TRP A 49 -10.78 -16.34 18.97
N HIS A 50 -10.34 -15.33 18.20
CA HIS A 50 -8.92 -15.11 17.86
C HIS A 50 -8.06 -14.95 19.11
N ARG A 51 -8.55 -14.22 20.12
CA ARG A 51 -7.86 -13.99 21.40
C ARG A 51 -7.70 -15.27 22.24
N GLN A 52 -8.58 -16.25 22.06
CA GLN A 52 -8.55 -17.50 22.84
C GLN A 52 -7.56 -18.53 22.28
N GLN A 53 -7.07 -18.32 21.06
CA GLN A 53 -6.13 -19.22 20.41
C GLN A 53 -4.76 -19.19 21.08
N LYS A 54 -4.09 -20.35 21.16
CA LYS A 54 -2.77 -20.47 21.77
C LYS A 54 -1.71 -19.69 20.99
N GLU A 55 -1.80 -19.74 19.67
CA GLU A 55 -0.93 -19.10 18.70
C GLU A 55 -0.89 -17.58 18.90
N TYR A 56 -2.01 -16.99 19.36
CA TYR A 56 -2.07 -15.57 19.71
C TYR A 56 -1.24 -15.25 20.96
N TYR A 57 -1.34 -16.07 22.01
CA TYR A 57 -0.57 -15.86 23.24
C TYR A 57 0.93 -16.04 23.02
N ASP A 58 1.32 -17.05 22.25
CA ASP A 58 2.73 -17.31 21.90
C ASP A 58 3.31 -16.11 21.13
N MET A 59 2.59 -15.63 20.10
CA MET A 59 2.95 -14.42 19.36
C MET A 59 3.05 -13.19 20.29
N MET A 60 2.08 -12.97 21.18
CA MET A 60 2.08 -11.81 22.07
C MET A 60 3.23 -11.85 23.09
N ALA A 61 3.63 -13.05 23.55
CA ALA A 61 4.79 -13.22 24.41
C ALA A 61 6.08 -12.83 23.67
N GLU A 62 6.27 -13.29 22.43
CA GLU A 62 7.40 -12.91 21.59
C GLU A 62 7.44 -11.41 21.29
N VAL A 63 6.29 -10.83 20.91
CA VAL A 63 6.14 -9.39 20.64
C VAL A 63 6.51 -8.56 21.87
N THR A 64 6.07 -9.00 23.06
CA THR A 64 6.41 -8.33 24.32
C THR A 64 7.91 -8.43 24.62
N ALA A 65 8.52 -9.60 24.40
CA ALA A 65 9.96 -9.79 24.55
C ALA A 65 10.76 -8.88 23.60
N LEU A 66 10.37 -8.83 22.32
CA LEU A 66 10.97 -7.95 21.31
C LEU A 66 10.85 -6.47 21.71
N PHE A 67 9.67 -6.03 22.15
CA PHE A 67 9.46 -4.65 22.60
C PHE A 67 10.36 -4.30 23.79
N CYS A 68 10.50 -5.19 24.77
CA CYS A 68 11.41 -5.02 25.90
C CYS A 68 12.87 -4.92 25.44
N VAL A 69 13.32 -5.82 24.57
CA VAL A 69 14.68 -5.83 24.01
C VAL A 69 14.96 -4.53 23.26
N PHE A 70 14.07 -4.09 22.37
CA PHE A 70 14.25 -2.84 21.64
C PHE A 70 14.19 -1.61 22.57
N THR A 71 13.36 -1.63 23.61
CA THR A 71 13.31 -0.54 24.61
C THR A 71 14.64 -0.41 25.34
N VAL A 72 15.23 -1.53 25.78
CA VAL A 72 16.55 -1.56 26.41
C VAL A 72 17.63 -1.09 25.43
N LEU A 73 17.62 -1.61 24.19
CA LEU A 73 18.56 -1.25 23.14
C LEU A 73 18.53 0.26 22.83
N TYR A 74 17.33 0.84 22.64
CA TYR A 74 17.19 2.24 22.28
C TYR A 74 17.32 3.19 23.48
N GLY A 75 17.00 2.74 24.70
CA GLY A 75 17.05 3.53 25.92
C GLY A 75 18.44 3.61 26.54
N LEU A 76 19.12 2.47 26.72
CA LEU A 76 20.40 2.40 27.45
C LEU A 76 21.61 2.68 26.57
N ILE A 77 21.64 2.12 25.36
CA ILE A 77 22.80 2.29 24.48
C ILE A 77 22.84 3.74 24.00
N ARG A 78 24.00 4.40 24.07
CA ARG A 78 24.16 5.76 23.51
C ARG A 78 24.80 5.75 22.12
N SER A 79 25.60 4.74 21.81
CA SER A 79 26.25 4.60 20.50
C SER A 79 25.23 4.27 19.42
N ARG A 80 25.16 5.11 18.38
CA ARG A 80 24.26 4.89 17.23
C ARG A 80 24.64 3.67 16.41
N ILE A 81 25.94 3.38 16.32
CA ILE A 81 26.43 2.21 15.57
C ILE A 81 26.01 0.95 16.31
N LEU A 82 26.20 0.91 17.64
CA LEU A 82 25.83 -0.24 18.44
C LEU A 82 24.30 -0.45 18.46
N LYS A 83 23.50 0.62 18.46
CA LYS A 83 22.04 0.52 18.23
C LYS A 83 21.73 -0.13 16.89
N ALA A 84 22.30 0.36 15.80
CA ALA A 84 22.04 -0.18 14.47
C ALA A 84 22.47 -1.66 14.36
N VAL A 85 23.66 -2.00 14.85
CA VAL A 85 24.16 -3.38 14.87
C VAL A 85 23.27 -4.27 15.74
N GLY A 86 22.89 -3.83 16.93
CA GLY A 86 21.99 -4.58 17.81
C GLY A 86 20.60 -4.77 17.21
N THR A 87 20.04 -3.74 16.56
CA THR A 87 18.76 -3.86 15.86
C THR A 87 18.87 -4.88 14.73
N VAL A 88 19.91 -4.81 13.90
CA VAL A 88 20.13 -5.76 12.80
C VAL A 88 20.31 -7.18 13.35
N ALA A 89 21.05 -7.37 14.44
CA ALA A 89 21.26 -8.68 15.04
C ALA A 89 19.94 -9.29 15.54
N VAL A 90 19.15 -8.55 16.32
CA VAL A 90 17.85 -9.02 16.83
C VAL A 90 16.88 -9.33 15.68
N LEU A 91 16.78 -8.44 14.69
CA LEU A 91 15.95 -8.66 13.51
C LEU A 91 16.41 -9.86 12.68
N SER A 92 17.72 -10.09 12.55
CA SER A 92 18.24 -11.22 11.78
C SER A 92 17.85 -12.54 12.43
N VAL A 93 17.94 -12.65 13.76
CA VAL A 93 17.51 -13.85 14.50
C VAL A 93 16.01 -14.07 14.36
N PHE A 94 15.21 -13.01 14.56
CA PHE A 94 13.75 -13.09 14.43
C PHE A 94 13.32 -13.48 13.00
N PHE A 95 13.86 -12.82 11.98
CA PHE A 95 13.52 -13.12 10.58
C PHE A 95 14.02 -14.49 10.13
N TRP A 96 15.15 -14.96 10.66
CA TRP A 96 15.59 -16.33 10.39
C TRP A 96 14.60 -17.32 10.98
N GLY A 97 14.26 -17.19 12.27
CA GLY A 97 13.31 -18.08 12.95
C GLY A 97 11.94 -18.17 12.27
N HIS A 98 11.44 -17.06 11.71
CA HIS A 98 10.16 -17.05 10.97
C HIS A 98 10.31 -17.22 9.46
N MET A 99 11.45 -17.69 8.93
CA MET A 99 11.63 -17.96 7.50
C MET A 99 11.32 -16.77 6.58
N VAL A 100 11.71 -15.55 7.00
CA VAL A 100 11.52 -14.31 6.21
C VAL A 100 12.81 -13.50 6.03
N PHE A 101 13.94 -14.02 6.49
CA PHE A 101 15.24 -13.32 6.41
C PHE A 101 15.63 -12.99 4.97
N LEU A 102 15.66 -13.99 4.09
CA LEU A 102 16.08 -13.77 2.70
C LEU A 102 15.08 -12.88 1.93
N PRO A 103 13.75 -13.04 2.07
CA PRO A 103 12.75 -12.12 1.52
C PRO A 103 12.96 -10.66 1.94
N VAL A 104 13.10 -10.40 3.24
CA VAL A 104 13.27 -9.04 3.77
C VAL A 104 14.58 -8.42 3.30
N VAL A 105 15.68 -9.17 3.29
CA VAL A 105 16.98 -8.68 2.82
C VAL A 105 16.94 -8.41 1.31
N THR A 106 16.41 -9.33 0.51
CA THR A 106 16.36 -9.21 -0.96
C THR A 106 15.51 -8.02 -1.39
N ALA A 107 14.30 -7.88 -0.82
CA ALA A 107 13.45 -6.72 -1.07
C ALA A 107 14.11 -5.41 -0.62
N GLY A 108 14.84 -5.42 0.50
CA GLY A 108 15.59 -4.25 0.99
C GLY A 108 16.74 -3.85 0.06
N VAL A 109 17.47 -4.83 -0.48
CA VAL A 109 18.52 -4.62 -1.50
C VAL A 109 17.91 -4.07 -2.78
N TYR A 110 16.76 -4.59 -3.22
CA TYR A 110 16.06 -4.08 -4.39
C TYR A 110 15.57 -2.63 -4.20
N LEU A 111 15.01 -2.29 -3.03
CA LEU A 111 14.65 -0.91 -2.69
C LEU A 111 15.88 0.02 -2.70
N ALA A 112 17.01 -0.46 -2.19
CA ALA A 112 18.28 0.28 -2.23
C ALA A 112 18.76 0.47 -3.68
N TYR A 113 18.64 -0.55 -4.53
CA TYR A 113 18.93 -0.47 -5.96
C TYR A 113 18.08 0.62 -6.62
N LEU A 114 16.75 0.64 -6.44
CA LEU A 114 15.86 1.68 -6.98
C LEU A 114 16.33 3.09 -6.56
N THR A 115 16.63 3.25 -5.27
CA THR A 115 17.11 4.53 -4.74
C THR A 115 18.46 4.96 -5.33
N VAL A 116 19.40 4.03 -5.52
CA VAL A 116 20.74 4.31 -6.07
C VAL A 116 20.68 4.59 -7.56
N LEU A 117 19.87 3.83 -8.30
CA LEU A 117 19.60 4.05 -9.72
C LEU A 117 19.03 5.47 -9.94
N GLY A 118 18.02 5.83 -9.16
CA GLY A 118 17.46 7.18 -9.22
C GLY A 118 18.44 8.26 -8.77
N GLU A 119 19.29 8.02 -7.77
CA GLU A 119 20.37 8.94 -7.40
C GLU A 119 21.34 9.16 -8.57
N PHE A 120 21.75 8.08 -9.23
CA PHE A 120 22.62 8.13 -10.40
C PHE A 120 21.99 8.97 -11.51
N PHE A 121 20.74 8.66 -11.89
CA PHE A 121 20.03 9.35 -12.97
C PHE A 121 19.77 10.82 -12.64
N CYS A 122 19.28 11.11 -11.44
CA CYS A 122 19.07 12.46 -10.94
C CYS A 122 20.34 13.31 -11.00
N ARG A 123 21.49 12.75 -10.62
CA ARG A 123 22.75 13.51 -10.55
C ARG A 123 23.48 13.62 -11.88
N ARG A 124 23.53 12.53 -12.66
CA ARG A 124 24.32 12.46 -13.90
C ARG A 124 23.55 12.93 -15.12
N VAL A 125 22.28 12.54 -15.22
CA VAL A 125 21.44 12.85 -16.39
C VAL A 125 20.69 14.14 -16.15
N LEU A 126 19.87 14.20 -15.09
CA LEU A 126 19.01 15.35 -14.81
C LEU A 126 19.76 16.52 -14.13
N ARG A 127 20.98 16.31 -13.63
CA ARG A 127 21.79 17.32 -12.92
C ARG A 127 21.03 18.00 -11.77
N LEU A 128 20.19 17.25 -11.07
CA LEU A 128 19.45 17.69 -9.88
C LEU A 128 20.37 17.89 -8.68
N LYS A 129 19.92 18.69 -7.71
CA LYS A 129 20.75 19.02 -6.55
C LYS A 129 20.80 17.81 -5.61
N ALA A 130 22.00 17.49 -5.13
CA ALA A 130 22.18 16.42 -4.14
C ALA A 130 21.41 16.67 -2.82
N SER A 131 21.01 17.92 -2.53
CA SER A 131 20.19 18.30 -1.38
C SER A 131 18.70 17.95 -1.51
N ASP A 132 18.26 17.46 -2.66
CA ASP A 132 16.83 17.22 -2.90
C ASP A 132 16.30 16.03 -2.10
N GLY A 133 17.15 15.05 -1.76
CA GLY A 133 16.90 14.03 -0.75
C GLY A 133 16.70 12.61 -1.31
N ALA A 134 16.61 11.62 -0.43
CA ALA A 134 16.44 10.22 -0.84
C ALA A 134 15.07 9.95 -1.47
N ALA A 135 14.02 10.66 -1.05
CA ALA A 135 12.66 10.48 -1.58
C ALA A 135 12.56 10.78 -3.08
N VAL A 136 13.26 11.81 -3.59
CA VAL A 136 13.26 12.09 -5.05
C VAL A 136 14.10 11.05 -5.80
N HIS A 137 15.18 10.54 -5.19
CA HIS A 137 15.96 9.48 -5.80
C HIS A 137 15.13 8.20 -5.90
N PHE A 138 14.41 7.81 -4.84
CA PHE A 138 13.51 6.67 -4.88
C PHE A 138 12.41 6.85 -5.92
N LEU A 139 11.71 7.99 -5.92
CA LEU A 139 10.70 8.34 -6.94
C LEU A 139 11.26 8.23 -8.37
N CYS A 140 12.43 8.82 -8.62
CA CYS A 140 13.07 8.78 -9.94
C CYS A 140 13.48 7.35 -10.33
N GLY A 141 13.96 6.54 -9.38
CA GLY A 141 14.33 5.15 -9.60
C GLY A 141 13.13 4.28 -9.97
N SER A 142 12.04 4.39 -9.20
CA SER A 142 10.78 3.69 -9.48
C SER A 142 10.23 4.03 -10.86
N LEU A 143 10.17 5.34 -11.19
CA LEU A 143 9.71 5.79 -12.51
C LEU A 143 10.60 5.28 -13.65
N LEU A 144 11.92 5.28 -13.46
CA LEU A 144 12.85 4.81 -14.47
C LEU A 144 12.72 3.31 -14.70
N VAL A 145 12.60 2.50 -13.65
CA VAL A 145 12.41 1.05 -13.76
C VAL A 145 11.10 0.72 -14.46
N ILE A 146 10.00 1.35 -14.06
CA ILE A 146 8.70 1.16 -14.74
C ILE A 146 8.83 1.49 -16.23
N LEU A 147 9.41 2.65 -16.57
CA LEU A 147 9.57 3.04 -17.98
C LEU A 147 10.45 2.04 -18.75
N VAL A 148 11.58 1.61 -18.18
CA VAL A 148 12.49 0.67 -18.85
C VAL A 148 11.79 -0.67 -19.08
N PHE A 149 11.05 -1.20 -18.10
CA PHE A 149 10.35 -2.47 -18.25
C PHE A 149 9.21 -2.39 -19.27
N CYS A 150 8.49 -1.27 -19.32
CA CYS A 150 7.57 -0.98 -20.41
C CYS A 150 8.31 -1.01 -21.76
N LEU A 151 9.42 -0.30 -21.90
CA LEU A 151 10.17 -0.26 -23.16
C LEU A 151 10.72 -1.64 -23.57
N MET A 152 11.28 -2.40 -22.63
CA MET A 152 11.76 -3.77 -22.85
C MET A 152 10.63 -4.70 -23.30
N SER A 153 9.45 -4.58 -22.68
CA SER A 153 8.26 -5.33 -23.10
C SER A 153 7.79 -4.92 -24.49
N ALA A 154 7.81 -3.63 -24.83
CA ALA A 154 7.37 -3.13 -26.14
C ALA A 154 8.25 -3.63 -27.30
N VAL A 155 9.52 -3.93 -27.04
CA VAL A 155 10.45 -4.47 -28.04
C VAL A 155 10.58 -6.02 -27.98
N GLY A 156 9.77 -6.70 -27.17
CA GLY A 156 9.72 -8.16 -27.09
C GLY A 156 10.81 -8.82 -26.22
N ILE A 157 11.54 -8.07 -25.39
CA ILE A 157 12.50 -8.61 -24.39
C ILE A 157 11.99 -8.37 -22.97
N GLY A 158 10.67 -8.48 -22.79
CA GLY A 158 9.96 -8.15 -21.55
C GLY A 158 10.00 -9.23 -20.48
N ALA A 159 10.36 -10.48 -20.83
CA ALA A 159 10.31 -11.62 -19.91
C ALA A 159 11.05 -11.35 -18.59
N ILE A 160 10.45 -11.78 -17.47
CA ILE A 160 10.99 -11.58 -16.11
C ILE A 160 12.49 -11.91 -15.99
N GLY A 161 12.95 -12.98 -16.63
CA GLY A 161 14.38 -13.35 -16.64
C GLY A 161 15.29 -12.26 -17.20
N TYR A 162 14.92 -11.63 -18.32
CA TYR A 162 15.66 -10.51 -18.90
C TYR A 162 15.61 -9.27 -18.00
N LEU A 163 14.47 -9.02 -17.35
CA LEU A 163 14.34 -7.91 -16.38
C LEU A 163 15.27 -8.12 -15.17
N GLN A 164 15.37 -9.36 -14.67
CA GLN A 164 16.29 -9.71 -13.59
C GLN A 164 17.76 -9.51 -14.01
N VAL A 165 18.14 -9.94 -15.22
CA VAL A 165 19.49 -9.71 -15.76
C VAL A 165 19.78 -8.21 -15.88
N PHE A 166 18.81 -7.41 -16.37
CA PHE A 166 18.95 -5.96 -16.43
C PHE A 166 19.19 -5.35 -15.05
N VAL A 167 18.39 -5.72 -14.04
CA VAL A 167 18.54 -5.24 -12.67
C VAL A 167 19.90 -5.65 -12.08
N ALA A 168 20.33 -6.89 -12.29
CA ALA A 168 21.62 -7.36 -11.81
C ALA A 168 22.80 -6.62 -12.46
N ALA A 169 22.81 -6.52 -13.79
CA ALA A 169 23.87 -5.87 -14.55
C ALA A 169 23.97 -4.36 -14.22
N SER A 170 22.83 -3.66 -14.24
CA SER A 170 22.79 -2.24 -13.86
C SER A 170 23.12 -2.03 -12.39
N GLY A 171 22.71 -2.93 -11.49
CA GLY A 171 23.08 -2.93 -10.08
C GLY A 171 24.58 -3.02 -9.86
N ILE A 172 25.26 -3.96 -10.54
CA ILE A 172 26.72 -4.10 -10.49
C ILE A 172 27.41 -2.81 -10.97
N LEU A 173 26.96 -2.24 -12.09
CA LEU A 173 27.48 -0.97 -12.60
C LEU A 173 27.30 0.19 -11.60
N LEU A 174 26.16 0.25 -10.91
CA LEU A 174 25.89 1.26 -9.89
C LEU A 174 26.77 1.09 -8.64
N VAL A 175 27.06 -0.15 -8.25
CA VAL A 175 28.03 -0.45 -7.17
C VAL A 175 29.41 0.04 -7.56
N PHE A 176 29.90 -0.30 -8.76
CA PHE A 176 31.18 0.22 -9.27
C PHE A 176 31.22 1.74 -9.33
N TRP A 177 30.17 2.38 -9.85
CA TRP A 177 30.05 3.84 -9.89
C TRP A 177 30.15 4.46 -8.50
N ARG A 178 29.52 3.83 -7.51
CA ARG A 178 29.55 4.31 -6.12
C ARG A 178 30.91 4.10 -5.47
N CYS A 179 31.55 2.96 -5.68
CA CYS A 179 32.90 2.65 -5.20
C CYS A 179 33.95 3.61 -5.80
N ALA A 180 33.93 3.83 -7.11
CA ALA A 180 34.82 4.76 -7.79
C ALA A 180 34.69 6.20 -7.26
N ARG A 181 33.48 6.61 -6.85
CA ARG A 181 33.23 7.92 -6.25
C ARG A 181 33.73 8.03 -4.81
N CYS A 182 33.64 6.96 -4.02
CA CYS A 182 34.25 6.91 -2.69
C CYS A 182 35.78 6.98 -2.80
N GLY A 183 36.39 6.30 -3.78
CA GLY A 183 37.83 6.37 -4.05
C GLY A 183 38.32 7.76 -4.42
N LYS A 184 37.62 8.49 -5.32
CA LYS A 184 38.00 9.87 -5.71
C LYS A 184 37.93 10.87 -4.55
N LYS A 185 37.01 10.70 -3.61
CA LYS A 185 36.93 11.57 -2.42
C LYS A 185 38.11 11.42 -1.45
N ASN A 186 38.81 10.29 -1.49
CA ASN A 186 39.96 10.04 -0.62
C ASN A 186 41.29 10.52 -1.24
N VAL A 187 41.32 10.92 -2.52
CA VAL A 187 42.55 11.35 -3.23
C VAL A 187 42.62 12.88 -3.40
N GLU A 188 41.50 13.60 -3.31
CA GLU A 188 41.44 15.07 -3.50
C GLU A 188 41.37 15.90 -2.20
N GLU A 189 41.45 15.30 -1.00
CA GLU A 189 41.53 16.08 0.26
C GLU A 189 43.00 16.25 0.70
N PRO A 190 43.60 17.46 0.63
CA PRO A 190 44.80 17.76 1.41
C PRO A 190 44.43 17.70 2.90
N ALA A 191 45.33 17.13 3.70
CA ALA A 191 45.19 16.96 5.14
C ALA A 191 44.87 18.29 5.85
N GLY A 192 43.59 18.58 6.05
CA GLY A 192 43.15 19.84 6.62
C GLY A 192 41.63 19.92 6.66
N ASN A 193 41.07 19.69 7.85
CA ASN A 193 39.66 19.86 8.22
C ASN A 193 38.72 18.69 7.82
N GLY A 194 38.72 17.66 8.66
CA GLY A 194 37.93 16.44 8.51
C GLY A 194 36.43 16.68 8.25
N ARG A 195 36.02 16.47 7.00
CA ARG A 195 34.62 16.49 6.58
C ARG A 195 34.18 15.11 6.13
N GLY A 196 34.21 14.17 7.09
CA GLY A 196 33.93 12.75 6.86
C GLY A 196 32.60 12.44 6.14
N ASN A 197 32.71 11.50 5.19
CA ASN A 197 31.71 10.64 4.57
C ASN A 197 30.30 11.23 4.33
N SER A 198 30.08 11.61 3.07
CA SER A 198 28.82 12.10 2.49
C SER A 198 27.62 11.16 2.67
N TRP A 199 27.80 9.85 2.80
CA TRP A 199 26.71 8.93 3.08
C TRP A 199 26.26 9.02 4.55
N LYS A 200 27.23 9.12 5.48
CA LYS A 200 26.98 9.36 6.91
C LYS A 200 26.27 10.70 7.13
N ASN A 201 26.59 11.73 6.34
CA ASN A 201 25.95 13.04 6.42
C ASN A 201 24.60 13.12 5.70
N SER A 202 24.41 12.42 4.57
CA SER A 202 23.11 12.34 3.90
C SER A 202 22.11 11.51 4.70
N TRP A 203 22.53 10.37 5.27
CA TRP A 203 21.75 9.62 6.27
C TRP A 203 21.54 10.44 7.55
N LYS A 204 22.56 11.08 8.14
CA LYS A 204 22.37 11.95 9.33
C LYS A 204 21.43 13.13 9.09
N ASN A 205 21.42 13.70 7.89
CA ASN A 205 20.54 14.81 7.53
C ASN A 205 19.12 14.31 7.21
N SER A 206 18.97 13.11 6.66
CA SER A 206 17.66 12.44 6.47
C SER A 206 16.98 12.13 7.81
N TRP A 207 17.76 11.78 8.84
CA TRP A 207 17.30 11.61 10.22
C TRP A 207 17.22 12.93 11.03
N GLY A 208 17.26 14.10 10.35
CA GLY A 208 16.89 15.38 10.93
C GLY A 208 17.73 15.85 12.12
N TYR A 209 19.06 15.72 12.08
CA TYR A 209 19.93 16.23 13.14
C TYR A 209 20.55 17.58 12.78
N SER A 210 19.89 18.66 13.18
CA SER A 210 20.56 19.97 13.31
C SER A 210 21.33 20.00 14.62
N ARG A 211 22.62 20.31 14.56
CA ARG A 211 23.55 20.39 15.69
C ARG A 211 23.24 21.66 16.50
N ARG A 212 22.16 21.65 17.28
CA ARG A 212 21.96 22.54 18.43
C ARG A 212 21.66 21.64 19.63
N SER A 213 22.72 21.29 20.36
CA SER A 213 22.64 20.59 21.64
C SER A 213 22.04 21.54 22.69
N GLY A 214 20.73 21.57 22.79
CA GLY A 214 20.08 21.79 24.08
C GLY A 214 20.17 20.50 24.89
N ARG A 215 20.38 20.59 26.21
CA ARG A 215 20.21 19.46 27.12
C ARG A 215 18.80 18.89 26.93
N GLU A 216 18.66 17.79 26.19
CA GLU A 216 17.42 17.03 26.15
C GLU A 216 17.21 16.43 27.54
N SER A 217 16.03 16.65 28.13
CA SER A 217 15.63 16.03 29.40
C SER A 217 15.69 14.52 29.27
N GLU A 218 16.13 13.81 30.30
CA GLU A 218 16.23 12.34 30.33
C GLU A 218 14.90 11.67 29.97
N SER A 219 13.78 12.23 30.43
CA SER A 219 12.42 11.80 30.05
C SER A 219 12.12 11.88 28.55
N GLY A 220 12.73 12.84 27.83
CA GLY A 220 12.58 12.96 26.38
C GLY A 220 13.36 11.89 25.61
N ILE A 221 14.46 11.38 26.17
CA ILE A 221 15.27 10.32 25.57
C ILE A 221 14.51 8.99 25.63
N TRP A 222 13.93 8.68 26.80
CA TRP A 222 13.14 7.46 27.01
C TRP A 222 11.86 7.44 26.17
N LEU A 223 11.15 8.56 26.05
CA LEU A 223 9.98 8.63 25.17
C LEU A 223 10.34 8.31 23.71
N MET A 224 11.44 8.85 23.22
CA MET A 224 11.91 8.58 21.85
C MET A 224 12.33 7.11 21.69
N ALA A 225 12.99 6.55 22.69
CA ALA A 225 13.36 5.13 22.70
C ALA A 225 12.12 4.22 22.64
N LEU A 226 11.08 4.51 23.43
CA LEU A 226 9.81 3.79 23.42
C LEU A 226 9.11 3.90 22.07
N CYS A 227 9.07 5.08 21.45
CA CYS A 227 8.49 5.25 20.12
C CYS A 227 9.25 4.43 19.05
N PHE A 228 10.59 4.42 19.08
CA PHE A 228 11.36 3.60 18.14
C PHE A 228 11.19 2.12 18.39
N ALA A 229 11.19 1.68 19.65
CA ALA A 229 10.91 0.30 20.01
C ALA A 229 9.53 -0.13 19.51
N PHE A 230 8.51 0.70 19.72
CA PHE A 230 7.15 0.45 19.25
C PHE A 230 7.09 0.31 17.72
N ILE A 231 7.67 1.24 16.96
CA ILE A 231 7.68 1.18 15.49
C ILE A 231 8.34 -0.10 14.98
N VAL A 232 9.49 -0.48 15.55
CA VAL A 232 10.22 -1.69 15.13
C VAL A 232 9.47 -2.95 15.55
N THR A 233 8.83 -2.96 16.72
CA THR A 233 7.96 -4.08 17.14
C THR A 233 6.77 -4.24 16.21
N MET A 234 6.08 -3.15 15.83
CA MET A 234 4.97 -3.23 14.87
C MET A 234 5.43 -3.76 13.50
N PHE A 235 6.64 -3.38 13.06
CA PHE A 235 7.26 -3.95 11.86
C PHE A 235 7.50 -5.46 12.01
N CYS A 236 7.97 -5.93 13.17
CA CYS A 236 8.19 -7.34 13.45
C CYS A 236 6.87 -8.14 13.47
N ILE A 237 5.79 -7.57 14.00
CA ILE A 237 4.46 -8.21 13.97
C ILE A 237 4.06 -8.55 12.54
N GLN A 238 4.24 -7.63 11.61
CA GLN A 238 3.89 -7.87 10.21
C GLN A 238 4.88 -8.85 9.56
N ALA A 239 6.18 -8.69 9.79
CA ALA A 239 7.19 -9.61 9.25
C ALA A 239 6.98 -11.07 9.69
N GLY A 240 6.67 -11.30 10.98
CA GLY A 240 6.46 -12.64 11.53
C GLY A 240 5.21 -13.35 11.01
N ARG A 241 4.25 -12.63 10.43
CA ARG A 241 3.00 -13.19 9.87
C ARG A 241 3.06 -13.43 8.37
N MET A 242 4.10 -12.94 7.70
CA MET A 242 4.14 -12.79 6.25
C MET A 242 3.90 -14.09 5.47
N ASN A 243 4.34 -15.25 5.98
CA ASN A 243 4.18 -16.53 5.26
C ASN A 243 2.78 -17.16 5.44
N THR A 244 2.03 -16.76 6.46
CA THR A 244 0.73 -17.36 6.78
C THR A 244 -0.43 -16.41 6.52
N ALA A 245 -0.18 -15.10 6.58
CA ALA A 245 -1.19 -14.06 6.40
C ALA A 245 -1.41 -13.66 4.93
N LEU A 246 -1.51 -14.64 4.03
CA LEU A 246 -1.73 -14.41 2.60
C LEU A 246 -3.20 -14.09 2.33
N ASP A 247 -3.47 -12.87 1.90
CA ASP A 247 -4.84 -12.43 1.65
C ASP A 247 -5.40 -12.83 0.28
N PHE A 248 -6.72 -12.85 0.20
CA PHE A 248 -7.49 -13.22 -0.98
C PHE A 248 -7.01 -12.50 -2.25
N ASP A 249 -6.90 -11.18 -2.23
CA ASP A 249 -6.52 -10.39 -3.41
C ASP A 249 -5.05 -10.60 -3.78
N SER A 250 -4.18 -10.80 -2.79
CA SER A 250 -2.79 -11.17 -3.03
C SER A 250 -2.68 -12.49 -3.78
N LEU A 251 -3.45 -13.50 -3.37
CA LEU A 251 -3.52 -14.80 -4.04
C LEU A 251 -4.22 -14.71 -5.39
N TRP A 252 -5.23 -13.83 -5.53
CA TRP A 252 -5.98 -13.66 -6.77
C TRP A 252 -5.09 -13.14 -7.91
N TYR A 253 -4.35 -12.05 -7.69
CA TYR A 253 -3.57 -11.41 -8.75
C TYR A 253 -2.16 -10.95 -8.36
N GLY A 254 -1.91 -10.61 -7.09
CA GLY A 254 -0.69 -9.91 -6.69
C GLY A 254 0.57 -10.77 -6.80
N VAL A 255 0.55 -11.96 -6.20
CA VAL A 255 1.69 -12.90 -6.20
C VAL A 255 1.82 -13.69 -7.51
N ARG A 256 0.80 -13.61 -8.37
CA ARG A 256 0.67 -14.36 -9.62
C ARG A 256 1.14 -13.57 -10.85
N SER A 257 1.82 -12.44 -10.66
CA SER A 257 2.26 -11.57 -11.75
C SER A 257 3.08 -12.31 -12.84
N ARG A 258 3.80 -13.39 -12.48
CA ARG A 258 4.52 -14.24 -13.45
C ARG A 258 3.62 -15.02 -14.41
N TYR A 259 2.33 -15.13 -14.11
CA TYR A 259 1.36 -15.88 -14.91
C TYR A 259 0.32 -14.98 -15.55
N VAL A 260 -0.13 -13.93 -14.84
CA VAL A 260 -1.25 -13.10 -15.28
C VAL A 260 -0.84 -11.70 -15.78
N LEU A 261 0.45 -11.35 -15.71
CA LEU A 261 0.97 -10.07 -16.19
C LEU A 261 2.07 -10.21 -17.24
N ASP A 262 3.03 -11.10 -17.02
CA ASP A 262 4.11 -11.39 -17.97
C ASP A 262 4.39 -12.89 -17.95
N ASN A 263 3.79 -13.60 -18.91
CA ASN A 263 3.93 -15.05 -19.10
C ASN A 263 4.95 -15.38 -20.20
N GLY A 264 5.95 -14.53 -20.42
CA GLY A 264 7.05 -14.78 -21.36
C GLY A 264 7.27 -13.67 -22.39
N ASN A 265 6.22 -12.97 -22.85
CA ASN A 265 6.35 -11.95 -23.89
C ASN A 265 6.31 -10.50 -23.38
N GLY A 266 6.32 -10.29 -22.06
CA GLY A 266 6.27 -8.98 -21.43
C GLY A 266 4.85 -8.47 -21.20
N ILE A 267 4.77 -7.30 -20.58
CA ILE A 267 3.52 -6.80 -19.97
C ILE A 267 2.42 -6.42 -20.97
N TYR A 268 2.75 -6.30 -22.27
CA TYR A 268 1.78 -5.94 -23.32
C TYR A 268 1.08 -7.15 -23.92
N GLU A 269 1.49 -8.36 -23.56
CA GLU A 269 0.80 -9.57 -23.94
C GLU A 269 -0.64 -9.57 -23.42
N ASN A 270 -1.58 -10.01 -24.27
CA ASN A 270 -2.94 -10.25 -23.85
C ASN A 270 -3.07 -11.68 -23.31
N MET A 271 -3.24 -11.78 -22.00
CA MET A 271 -3.35 -13.05 -21.28
C MET A 271 -4.72 -13.72 -21.39
N GLY A 272 -5.69 -13.11 -22.08
CA GLY A 272 -7.05 -13.68 -22.20
C GLY A 272 -7.87 -13.62 -20.92
N THR A 273 -7.38 -12.95 -19.88
CA THR A 273 -8.06 -12.79 -18.58
C THR A 273 -9.11 -11.68 -18.63
N ILE A 274 -10.32 -11.94 -18.14
CA ILE A 274 -11.44 -10.97 -18.20
C ILE A 274 -11.56 -10.08 -16.95
N GLY A 275 -11.23 -10.60 -15.76
CA GLY A 275 -11.41 -9.88 -14.50
C GLY A 275 -10.75 -8.49 -14.50
N ILE A 276 -11.45 -7.46 -14.02
CA ILE A 276 -10.93 -6.09 -14.00
C ILE A 276 -9.60 -5.96 -13.24
N VAL A 277 -9.38 -6.86 -12.26
CA VAL A 277 -8.16 -6.93 -11.47
C VAL A 277 -6.91 -7.22 -12.30
N TYR A 278 -7.05 -7.78 -13.50
CA TYR A 278 -5.92 -8.06 -14.40
C TYR A 278 -5.57 -6.87 -15.32
N THR A 279 -6.48 -5.90 -15.45
CA THR A 279 -6.38 -4.80 -16.42
C THR A 279 -6.21 -3.40 -15.83
N TYR A 280 -6.43 -3.20 -14.53
CA TYR A 280 -6.16 -1.90 -13.90
C TYR A 280 -4.67 -1.50 -14.00
N SER A 281 -4.34 -0.25 -13.64
CA SER A 281 -2.95 0.24 -13.68
C SER A 281 -1.97 -0.65 -12.87
N LYS A 282 -1.13 -1.43 -13.57
CA LYS A 282 -0.19 -2.42 -12.99
C LYS A 282 1.19 -1.88 -12.61
N GLY A 283 1.31 -0.58 -12.29
CA GLY A 283 2.62 0.04 -12.06
C GLY A 283 3.40 -0.53 -10.87
N TRP A 284 2.71 -1.05 -9.86
CA TRP A 284 3.37 -1.69 -8.72
C TRP A 284 3.94 -3.06 -9.11
N GLU A 285 3.12 -3.88 -9.76
CA GLU A 285 3.47 -5.21 -10.25
C GLU A 285 4.60 -5.12 -11.26
N VAL A 286 4.53 -4.19 -12.22
CA VAL A 286 5.62 -3.93 -13.17
C VAL A 286 6.90 -3.57 -12.42
N MET A 287 6.85 -2.67 -11.43
CA MET A 287 8.02 -2.31 -10.64
C MET A 287 8.60 -3.50 -9.84
N THR A 288 7.80 -4.48 -9.48
CA THR A 288 8.20 -5.64 -8.65
C THR A 288 8.37 -6.94 -9.43
N LEU A 289 8.16 -6.97 -10.76
CA LEU A 289 8.32 -8.15 -11.63
C LEU A 289 9.61 -8.97 -11.37
N PRO A 290 10.80 -8.37 -11.16
CA PRO A 290 12.01 -9.14 -10.87
C PRO A 290 11.93 -10.02 -9.61
N LEU A 291 11.01 -9.73 -8.69
CA LEU A 291 10.76 -10.49 -7.46
C LEU A 291 9.63 -11.52 -7.63
N ALA A 292 8.85 -11.46 -8.71
CA ALA A 292 7.62 -12.26 -8.87
C ALA A 292 7.89 -13.73 -9.23
N ASN A 293 9.07 -14.07 -9.76
CA ASN A 293 9.44 -15.45 -10.10
C ASN A 293 10.30 -16.14 -9.03
N LEU A 294 10.21 -15.69 -7.78
CA LEU A 294 10.92 -16.31 -6.65
C LEU A 294 10.03 -17.36 -5.97
N PRO A 295 10.60 -18.38 -5.32
CA PRO A 295 9.85 -19.53 -4.76
C PRO A 295 8.89 -19.17 -3.61
N SER A 296 8.95 -17.94 -3.09
CA SER A 296 8.14 -17.49 -1.96
C SER A 296 7.38 -16.22 -2.27
N TYR A 297 6.10 -16.18 -1.92
CA TYR A 297 5.30 -14.96 -2.01
C TYR A 297 5.82 -13.84 -1.10
N SER A 298 6.53 -14.22 -0.02
CA SER A 298 7.13 -13.30 0.93
C SER A 298 8.14 -12.33 0.31
N PHE A 299 8.74 -12.63 -0.85
CA PHE A 299 9.64 -11.68 -1.53
C PHE A 299 8.90 -10.42 -2.00
N LEU A 300 7.67 -10.57 -2.51
CA LEU A 300 6.82 -9.45 -2.91
C LEU A 300 6.22 -8.73 -1.70
N LEU A 301 5.75 -9.49 -0.70
CA LEU A 301 5.20 -8.93 0.54
C LEU A 301 6.25 -8.12 1.32
N ALA A 302 7.49 -8.61 1.38
CA ALA A 302 8.59 -7.92 2.02
C ALA A 302 8.91 -6.58 1.36
N PHE A 303 8.70 -6.45 0.03
CA PHE A 303 8.83 -5.16 -0.63
C PHE A 303 7.78 -4.18 -0.12
N ASN A 304 6.52 -4.59 0.04
CA ASN A 304 5.48 -3.73 0.58
C ASN A 304 5.73 -3.37 2.06
N LEU A 305 6.25 -4.31 2.85
CA LEU A 305 6.69 -4.06 4.23
C LEU A 305 7.75 -2.96 4.31
N TRP A 306 8.71 -2.94 3.39
CA TRP A 306 9.69 -1.84 3.28
C TRP A 306 9.06 -0.52 2.84
N LEU A 307 8.07 -0.55 1.94
CA LEU A 307 7.32 0.65 1.57
C LEU A 307 6.55 1.21 2.77
N THR A 308 5.99 0.37 3.65
CA THR A 308 5.36 0.80 4.91
C THR A 308 6.36 1.49 5.83
N ALA A 309 7.59 0.97 5.96
CA ALA A 309 8.65 1.69 6.68
C ALA A 309 8.94 3.06 6.04
N GLY A 310 8.86 3.15 4.71
CA GLY A 310 8.89 4.38 3.94
C GLY A 310 7.76 5.35 4.31
N VAL A 311 6.51 4.87 4.43
CA VAL A 311 5.33 5.65 4.86
C VAL A 311 5.57 6.23 6.25
N ILE A 312 5.93 5.40 7.24
CA ILE A 312 6.18 5.87 8.61
C ILE A 312 7.32 6.93 8.64
N PHE A 313 8.35 6.74 7.82
CA PHE A 313 9.43 7.72 7.67
C PHE A 313 8.96 9.02 7.01
N MET A 314 8.18 8.96 5.93
CA MET A 314 7.69 10.13 5.22
C MET A 314 6.66 10.92 6.05
N ALA A 315 5.79 10.22 6.78
CA ALA A 315 4.92 10.82 7.80
C ALA A 315 5.72 11.60 8.85
N TYR A 316 6.81 11.04 9.39
CA TYR A 316 7.71 11.77 10.29
C TYR A 316 8.25 13.04 9.60
N GLN A 317 8.74 12.95 8.36
CA GLN A 317 9.31 14.09 7.63
C GLN A 317 8.29 15.20 7.35
N ILE A 318 7.05 14.83 7.02
CA ILE A 318 5.93 15.76 6.84
C ILE A 318 5.61 16.46 8.17
N ALA A 319 5.51 15.69 9.26
CA ALA A 319 5.26 16.25 10.59
C ALA A 319 6.34 17.25 11.01
N ARG A 320 7.61 17.08 10.60
CA ARG A 320 8.69 18.04 10.92
C ARG A 320 8.48 19.44 10.33
N PHE A 321 7.60 19.63 9.36
CA PHE A 321 7.18 20.97 8.90
C PHE A 321 6.27 21.68 9.92
N TYR A 322 5.49 20.92 10.68
CA TYR A 322 4.41 21.40 11.53
C TYR A 322 4.74 21.38 13.02
N MET A 323 5.62 20.48 13.44
CA MET A 323 5.92 20.24 14.85
C MET A 323 7.39 19.85 15.13
N GLY A 324 7.77 19.95 16.40
CA GLY A 324 9.11 19.61 16.88
C GLY A 324 9.43 18.10 16.82
N LYS A 325 10.71 17.75 16.89
CA LYS A 325 11.23 16.39 16.67
C LYS A 325 10.53 15.32 17.54
N GLY A 326 10.30 15.63 18.82
CA GLY A 326 9.61 14.73 19.74
C GLY A 326 8.19 14.40 19.28
N HIS A 327 7.37 15.43 19.04
CA HIS A 327 5.99 15.25 18.57
C HIS A 327 5.92 14.57 17.20
N SER A 328 6.85 14.86 16.28
CA SER A 328 6.91 14.16 14.99
C SER A 328 7.23 12.67 15.14
N THR A 329 7.99 12.28 16.17
CA THR A 329 8.30 10.86 16.44
C THR A 329 7.11 10.15 17.07
N VAL A 330 6.40 10.82 17.99
CA VAL A 330 5.12 10.32 18.52
C VAL A 330 4.09 10.16 17.40
N PHE A 331 4.02 11.11 16.46
CA PHE A 331 3.15 11.02 15.28
C PHE A 331 3.46 9.79 14.43
N ALA A 332 4.75 9.53 14.15
CA ALA A 332 5.15 8.34 13.40
C ALA A 332 4.83 7.04 14.15
N ALA A 333 5.05 6.99 15.47
CA ALA A 333 4.67 5.85 16.30
C ALA A 333 3.16 5.63 16.32
N LEU A 334 2.37 6.71 16.39
CA LEU A 334 0.91 6.64 16.32
C LEU A 334 0.45 5.96 15.04
N LEU A 335 0.97 6.41 13.88
CA LEU A 335 0.61 5.82 12.58
C LEU A 335 1.09 4.37 12.43
N ALA A 336 2.25 4.02 13.00
CA ALA A 336 2.73 2.64 13.01
C ALA A 336 1.81 1.70 13.81
N GLY A 337 1.05 2.23 14.76
CA GLY A 337 0.07 1.47 15.51
C GLY A 337 -1.27 1.29 14.77
N VAL A 338 -1.57 2.09 13.74
CA VAL A 338 -2.89 2.09 13.07
C VAL A 338 -3.06 0.82 12.24
N PRO A 339 -4.07 -0.04 12.51
CA PRO A 339 -4.29 -1.28 11.76
C PRO A 339 -4.51 -1.04 10.27
N GLY A 340 -5.29 -0.01 9.93
CA GLY A 340 -5.53 0.39 8.54
C GLY A 340 -4.27 0.73 7.73
N ILE A 341 -3.14 1.05 8.38
CA ILE A 341 -1.85 1.23 7.71
C ILE A 341 -1.00 -0.03 7.88
N MET A 342 -0.82 -0.50 9.12
CA MET A 342 0.14 -1.55 9.43
C MET A 342 -0.27 -2.93 8.89
N ASN A 343 -1.56 -3.27 8.88
CA ASN A 343 -2.03 -4.55 8.32
C ASN A 343 -1.93 -4.61 6.79
N MET A 344 -1.81 -3.45 6.11
CA MET A 344 -1.54 -3.44 4.67
C MET A 344 -0.07 -3.74 4.34
N ALA A 345 0.82 -3.82 5.33
CA ALA A 345 2.24 -4.02 5.09
C ALA A 345 2.58 -5.39 4.49
N ILE A 346 1.72 -6.38 4.70
CA ILE A 346 1.85 -7.75 4.19
C ILE A 346 0.72 -8.11 3.24
N THR A 347 0.31 -7.17 2.41
CA THR A 347 -0.53 -7.45 1.24
C THR A 347 0.26 -7.11 -0.02
N THR A 348 0.09 -7.85 -1.12
CA THR A 348 0.62 -7.51 -2.45
C THR A 348 -0.34 -6.57 -3.21
N LYS A 349 -0.95 -5.64 -2.48
CA LYS A 349 -1.83 -4.59 -3.00
C LYS A 349 -1.06 -3.28 -3.20
N THR A 350 -1.57 -2.44 -4.08
CA THR A 350 -0.94 -1.15 -4.41
C THR A 350 -1.19 -0.04 -3.38
N ASP A 351 -1.91 -0.36 -2.30
CA ASP A 351 -2.34 0.52 -1.22
C ASP A 351 -1.20 1.30 -0.55
N ILE A 352 -0.24 0.59 0.05
CA ILE A 352 0.89 1.20 0.75
C ILE A 352 1.80 1.98 -0.21
N ALA A 353 2.03 1.45 -1.41
CA ALA A 353 2.80 2.15 -2.43
C ALA A 353 2.14 3.48 -2.81
N THR A 354 0.82 3.46 -3.03
CA THR A 354 0.04 4.66 -3.33
C THR A 354 0.14 5.68 -2.20
N LEU A 355 -0.03 5.24 -0.95
CA LEU A 355 0.09 6.09 0.24
C LEU A 355 1.48 6.74 0.34
N LEU A 356 2.55 5.96 0.15
CA LEU A 356 3.93 6.47 0.17
C LEU A 356 4.14 7.59 -0.85
N PHE A 357 3.69 7.40 -2.09
CA PHE A 357 3.85 8.43 -3.13
C PHE A 357 2.90 9.61 -2.94
N GLN A 358 1.75 9.44 -2.29
CA GLN A 358 0.92 10.56 -1.83
C GLN A 358 1.63 11.38 -0.74
N GLU A 359 2.32 10.73 0.19
CA GLU A 359 3.13 11.41 1.20
C GLU A 359 4.36 12.11 0.60
N ILE A 360 5.05 11.48 -0.36
CA ILE A 360 6.15 12.13 -1.11
C ILE A 360 5.64 13.37 -1.85
N MET A 361 4.46 13.29 -2.47
CA MET A 361 3.79 14.44 -3.08
C MET A 361 3.56 15.57 -2.05
N ILE A 362 2.91 15.25 -0.92
CA ILE A 362 2.63 16.22 0.16
C ILE A 362 3.93 16.84 0.68
N TYR A 363 4.96 16.02 0.93
CA TYR A 363 6.26 16.48 1.42
C TYR A 363 6.89 17.52 0.49
N TYR A 364 6.88 17.29 -0.83
CA TYR A 364 7.45 18.25 -1.77
C TYR A 364 6.58 19.49 -1.99
N LEU A 365 5.26 19.38 -1.90
CA LEU A 365 4.37 20.54 -1.88
C LEU A 365 4.65 21.45 -0.67
N LEU A 366 4.85 20.86 0.52
CA LEU A 366 5.25 21.60 1.73
C LEU A 366 6.64 22.22 1.60
N LYS A 367 7.59 21.49 1.01
CA LYS A 367 8.93 22.00 0.73
C LYS A 367 8.88 23.19 -0.23
N TYR A 368 8.04 23.14 -1.26
CA TYR A 368 7.78 24.27 -2.16
C TYR A 368 7.21 25.48 -1.42
N LEU A 369 6.21 25.30 -0.55
CA LEU A 369 5.65 26.39 0.25
C LEU A 369 6.69 27.03 1.17
N LYS A 370 7.65 26.26 1.67
CA LYS A 370 8.71 26.72 2.56
C LYS A 370 9.87 27.42 1.83
N GLU A 371 10.32 26.87 0.71
CA GLU A 371 11.45 27.42 -0.06
C GLU A 371 11.02 28.52 -1.06
N GLY A 372 9.74 28.54 -1.44
CA GLY A 372 9.12 29.60 -2.23
C GLY A 372 9.18 29.39 -3.75
N ARG A 373 8.54 30.32 -4.48
CA ARG A 373 8.22 30.22 -5.92
C ARG A 373 9.39 30.02 -6.86
N ARG A 374 10.61 30.37 -6.43
CA ARG A 374 11.84 30.24 -7.23
C ARG A 374 12.32 28.78 -7.31
N GLU A 375 11.89 27.94 -6.38
CA GLU A 375 12.27 26.53 -6.30
C GLU A 375 11.14 25.62 -6.82
N TRP A 376 10.64 25.93 -8.01
CA TRP A 376 9.56 25.17 -8.67
C TRP A 376 9.88 23.69 -8.90
N ARG A 377 11.16 23.29 -8.79
CA ARG A 377 11.56 21.87 -8.83
C ARG A 377 10.78 21.00 -7.85
N TYR A 378 10.45 21.50 -6.65
CA TYR A 378 9.67 20.70 -5.69
C TYR A 378 8.21 20.58 -6.11
N LEU A 379 7.66 21.59 -6.79
CA LEU A 379 6.33 21.46 -7.38
C LEU A 379 6.35 20.37 -8.46
N ALA A 380 7.38 20.35 -9.32
CA ALA A 380 7.56 19.28 -10.31
C ALA A 380 7.71 17.89 -9.67
N TYR A 381 8.42 17.77 -8.55
CA TYR A 381 8.52 16.51 -7.81
C TYR A 381 7.16 16.08 -7.23
N GLY A 382 6.34 17.03 -6.77
CA GLY A 382 4.97 16.79 -6.37
C GLY A 382 4.11 16.24 -7.51
N PHE A 383 4.17 16.85 -8.70
CA PHE A 383 3.50 16.36 -9.90
C PHE A 383 4.01 15.00 -10.36
N ALA A 384 5.33 14.76 -10.31
CA ALA A 384 5.90 13.47 -10.70
C ALA A 384 5.44 12.34 -9.76
N SER A 385 5.36 12.62 -8.46
CA SER A 385 4.83 11.69 -7.46
C SER A 385 3.33 11.44 -7.67
N PHE A 386 2.57 12.49 -8.03
CA PHE A 386 1.16 12.37 -8.39
C PHE A 386 0.93 11.44 -9.59
N PHE A 387 1.64 11.65 -10.71
CA PHE A 387 1.49 10.77 -11.87
C PHE A 387 1.92 9.34 -11.59
N LEU A 388 2.93 9.14 -10.75
CA LEU A 388 3.27 7.80 -10.30
C LEU A 388 2.10 7.15 -9.56
N THR A 389 1.36 7.85 -8.70
CA THR A 389 0.17 7.23 -8.03
C THR A 389 -0.88 6.74 -9.03
N TRP A 390 -1.05 7.39 -10.18
CA TRP A 390 -1.97 6.96 -11.25
C TRP A 390 -1.52 5.68 -11.96
N THR A 391 -0.22 5.39 -11.95
CA THR A 391 0.30 4.10 -12.44
C THR A 391 -0.05 2.95 -11.51
N LEU A 392 -0.33 3.20 -10.23
CA LEU A 392 -0.45 2.17 -9.19
C LEU A 392 -1.89 1.76 -8.92
N LYS A 393 -2.82 2.73 -8.87
CA LYS A 393 -4.18 2.46 -8.41
C LYS A 393 -5.20 3.33 -9.15
N PRO A 394 -6.28 2.76 -9.73
CA PRO A 394 -7.33 3.55 -10.37
C PRO A 394 -7.99 4.55 -9.43
N THR A 395 -8.24 4.18 -8.16
CA THR A 395 -8.87 5.08 -7.19
C THR A 395 -7.98 6.27 -6.80
N ALA A 396 -6.66 6.21 -7.08
CA ALA A 396 -5.77 7.37 -6.94
C ALA A 396 -6.18 8.53 -7.87
N LEU A 397 -6.88 8.25 -8.98
CA LEU A 397 -7.49 9.28 -9.83
C LEU A 397 -8.44 10.19 -9.06
N VAL A 398 -9.11 9.70 -8.01
CA VAL A 398 -9.98 10.52 -7.16
C VAL A 398 -9.15 11.17 -6.06
N PHE A 399 -8.51 10.36 -5.21
CA PHE A 399 -7.92 10.85 -3.96
C PHE A 399 -6.63 11.67 -4.17
N SER A 400 -5.73 11.24 -5.05
CA SER A 400 -4.50 12.01 -5.33
C SER A 400 -4.84 13.30 -6.08
N THR A 401 -5.84 13.27 -6.97
CA THR A 401 -6.28 14.45 -7.73
C THR A 401 -6.95 15.48 -6.83
N ALA A 402 -7.73 15.03 -5.83
CA ALA A 402 -8.28 15.93 -4.82
C ALA A 402 -7.17 16.70 -4.09
N ILE A 403 -6.13 16.02 -3.59
CA ILE A 403 -5.06 16.69 -2.84
C ILE A 403 -4.23 17.63 -3.72
N LEU A 404 -3.81 17.16 -4.90
CA LEU A 404 -3.01 17.99 -5.80
C LEU A 404 -3.83 19.16 -6.34
N GLY A 405 -5.08 18.92 -6.74
CA GLY A 405 -6.01 19.94 -7.24
C GLY A 405 -6.26 21.03 -6.21
N MET A 406 -6.60 20.66 -4.96
CA MET A 406 -6.78 21.63 -3.87
C MET A 406 -5.49 22.39 -3.57
N SER A 407 -4.33 21.74 -3.67
CA SER A 407 -3.03 22.41 -3.52
C SER A 407 -2.77 23.42 -4.63
N VAL A 408 -3.07 23.10 -5.88
CA VAL A 408 -2.94 24.02 -7.02
C VAL A 408 -3.89 25.21 -6.88
N LEU A 409 -5.15 24.97 -6.50
CA LEU A 409 -6.13 26.03 -6.21
C LEU A 409 -5.66 26.95 -5.07
N PHE A 410 -5.07 26.38 -4.01
CA PHE A 410 -4.46 27.17 -2.94
C PHE A 410 -3.30 28.04 -3.44
N LEU A 411 -2.41 27.47 -4.27
CA LEU A 411 -1.30 28.21 -4.86
C LEU A 411 -1.80 29.33 -5.78
N LEU A 412 -2.84 29.10 -6.58
CA LEU A 412 -3.51 30.12 -7.38
C LEU A 412 -4.06 31.25 -6.52
N TRP A 413 -4.81 30.91 -5.47
CA TRP A 413 -5.43 31.89 -4.58
C TRP A 413 -4.40 32.76 -3.85
N LYS A 414 -3.32 32.17 -3.34
CA LYS A 414 -2.20 32.90 -2.72
C LYS A 414 -1.23 33.50 -3.74
N ARG A 415 -1.55 33.37 -5.04
CA ARG A 415 -0.74 33.75 -6.20
C ARG A 415 0.64 33.11 -6.23
N LEU A 416 0.88 32.04 -5.46
CA LEU A 416 2.15 31.33 -5.25
C LEU A 416 2.59 30.43 -6.42
N LEU A 417 2.03 30.60 -7.62
CA LEU A 417 2.48 29.88 -8.80
C LEU A 417 3.93 30.23 -9.18
N PRO A 418 4.66 29.31 -9.83
CA PRO A 418 6.03 29.53 -10.22
C PRO A 418 6.16 30.73 -11.16
N LEU A 419 7.18 31.56 -10.93
CA LEU A 419 7.51 32.68 -11.82
C LEU A 419 8.52 32.20 -12.86
N TRP A 420 8.07 32.00 -14.10
CA TRP A 420 9.00 31.83 -15.22
C TRP A 420 9.63 33.18 -15.58
N GLY A 421 10.96 33.27 -15.53
CA GLY A 421 11.71 34.37 -16.15
C GLY A 421 11.83 35.70 -15.38
N GLY A 422 11.59 35.77 -14.07
CA GLY A 422 11.73 37.05 -13.33
C GLY A 422 13.15 37.64 -13.34
N LYS A 423 13.32 38.87 -13.87
CA LYS A 423 14.61 39.62 -13.87
C LYS A 423 15.20 39.75 -12.46
N ARG A 424 16.53 39.57 -12.37
CA ARG A 424 17.32 39.69 -11.13
C ARG A 424 17.18 41.10 -10.54
N LYS A 425 16.99 41.22 -9.22
CA LYS A 425 17.44 42.44 -8.52
C LYS A 425 18.97 42.38 -8.46
N ALA A 426 19.64 43.35 -9.10
CA ALA A 426 21.08 43.50 -9.05
C ALA A 426 21.51 43.74 -7.58
N GLY A 427 22.40 42.90 -7.05
CA GLY A 427 22.94 43.05 -5.69
C GLY A 427 23.17 41.75 -4.91
N GLN A 428 22.59 40.61 -5.32
CA GLN A 428 22.93 39.31 -4.73
C GLN A 428 24.03 38.61 -5.55
N ALA A 429 25.28 38.85 -5.17
CA ALA A 429 26.44 38.12 -5.66
C ALA A 429 26.38 36.65 -5.20
N GLY A 430 26.63 35.71 -6.14
CA GLY A 430 26.77 34.27 -5.87
C GLY A 430 25.80 33.40 -6.68
N GLY A 431 26.19 32.99 -7.88
CA GLY A 431 25.38 32.18 -8.79
C GLY A 431 24.94 30.82 -8.20
N LYS A 432 23.65 30.47 -8.32
CA LYS A 432 23.08 29.12 -8.08
C LYS A 432 21.58 28.97 -8.45
N GLY A 433 21.01 29.88 -9.24
CA GLY A 433 19.55 30.02 -9.41
C GLY A 433 18.86 29.07 -10.41
N ASN A 434 19.57 28.55 -11.41
CA ASN A 434 18.99 27.68 -12.46
C ASN A 434 19.40 26.20 -12.34
N ALA A 435 20.27 25.86 -11.38
CA ALA A 435 20.77 24.49 -11.24
C ALA A 435 19.65 23.55 -10.79
N GLY A 436 19.33 22.55 -11.62
CA GLY A 436 18.33 21.51 -11.34
C GLY A 436 16.90 21.82 -11.80
N GLN A 437 16.60 22.99 -12.37
CA GLN A 437 15.25 23.29 -12.86
C GLN A 437 14.92 22.53 -14.16
N GLY A 438 15.83 22.50 -15.13
CA GLY A 438 15.68 21.68 -16.34
C GLY A 438 15.61 20.18 -16.01
N GLY A 439 16.37 19.73 -15.01
CA GLY A 439 16.27 18.36 -14.51
C GLY A 439 14.92 18.03 -13.89
N ALA A 440 14.28 19.00 -13.24
CA ALA A 440 12.95 18.81 -12.64
C ALA A 440 11.87 18.67 -13.71
N LEU A 441 12.00 19.40 -14.83
CA LEU A 441 11.18 19.14 -16.02
C LEU A 441 11.42 17.73 -16.57
N GLY A 442 12.67 17.28 -16.63
CA GLY A 442 13.01 15.93 -17.07
C GLY A 442 12.37 14.84 -16.19
N LEU A 443 12.35 15.01 -14.86
CA LEU A 443 11.65 14.07 -13.95
C LEU A 443 10.13 14.11 -14.13
N PHE A 444 9.56 15.29 -14.35
CA PHE A 444 8.14 15.44 -14.67
C PHE A 444 7.78 14.71 -15.98
N LEU A 445 8.57 14.90 -17.04
CA LEU A 445 8.37 14.20 -18.31
C LEU A 445 8.56 12.68 -18.14
N LEU A 446 9.56 12.24 -17.37
CA LEU A 446 9.75 10.84 -17.04
C LEU A 446 8.50 10.23 -16.39
N SER A 447 7.84 10.97 -15.50
CA SER A 447 6.61 10.49 -14.85
C SER A 447 5.43 10.33 -15.81
N ILE A 448 5.31 11.23 -16.79
CA ILE A 448 4.28 11.14 -17.84
C ILE A 448 4.57 9.96 -18.77
N LEU A 449 5.84 9.74 -19.14
CA LEU A 449 6.24 8.61 -19.98
C LEU A 449 5.98 7.26 -19.30
N ALA A 450 6.31 7.14 -18.01
CA ALA A 450 6.00 5.93 -17.25
C ALA A 450 4.49 5.68 -17.16
N LEU A 451 3.70 6.73 -16.91
CA LEU A 451 2.24 6.66 -16.94
C LEU A 451 1.70 6.23 -18.30
N ALA A 452 2.20 6.84 -19.38
CA ALA A 452 1.82 6.49 -20.74
C ALA A 452 2.15 5.02 -21.04
N GLY A 453 3.31 4.51 -20.59
CA GLY A 453 3.68 3.11 -20.77
C GLY A 453 2.69 2.13 -20.12
N ILE A 454 2.27 2.42 -18.88
CA ILE A 454 1.29 1.59 -18.15
C ILE A 454 -0.11 1.72 -18.76
N TRP A 455 -0.56 2.93 -19.08
CA TRP A 455 -1.88 3.12 -19.70
C TRP A 455 -1.95 2.58 -21.13
N ALA A 456 -0.85 2.63 -21.89
CA ALA A 456 -0.79 2.01 -23.20
C ALA A 456 -1.10 0.51 -23.12
N ARG A 457 -0.63 -0.18 -22.07
CA ARG A 457 -0.98 -1.59 -21.84
C ARG A 457 -2.49 -1.76 -21.71
N THR A 458 -3.11 -0.98 -20.83
CA THR A 458 -4.56 -1.07 -20.61
C THR A 458 -5.35 -0.72 -21.87
N VAL A 459 -4.92 0.27 -22.67
CA VAL A 459 -5.54 0.61 -23.96
C VAL A 459 -5.39 -0.52 -24.97
N ILE A 460 -4.21 -1.13 -25.08
CA ILE A 460 -3.96 -2.23 -26.02
C ILE A 460 -4.91 -3.40 -25.73
N ILE A 461 -5.04 -3.78 -24.46
CA ILE A 461 -5.84 -4.93 -24.03
C ILE A 461 -7.34 -4.60 -24.06
N THR A 462 -7.75 -3.46 -23.49
CA THR A 462 -9.18 -3.18 -23.19
C THR A 462 -9.81 -2.11 -24.09
N GLY A 463 -9.01 -1.34 -24.82
CA GLY A 463 -9.45 -0.17 -25.57
C GLY A 463 -9.49 1.14 -24.76
N LEU A 464 -9.42 1.08 -23.42
CA LEU A 464 -9.45 2.25 -22.54
C LEU A 464 -8.15 2.42 -21.74
N PRO A 465 -7.75 3.65 -21.38
CA PRO A 465 -6.57 3.88 -20.53
C PRO A 465 -6.74 3.41 -19.08
N VAL A 466 -7.98 3.38 -18.58
CA VAL A 466 -8.32 2.90 -17.23
C VAL A 466 -9.67 2.21 -17.29
N THR A 467 -9.73 0.99 -16.75
CA THR A 467 -10.97 0.23 -16.52
C THR A 467 -11.55 0.59 -15.14
N SER A 468 -12.89 0.58 -14.99
CA SER A 468 -13.71 0.82 -13.76
C SER A 468 -14.74 1.96 -13.91
N VAL A 469 -15.02 2.73 -12.84
CA VAL A 469 -16.01 3.83 -12.75
C VAL A 469 -15.78 4.91 -13.81
N PHE A 470 -14.54 5.06 -14.28
CA PHE A 470 -14.18 6.03 -15.31
C PHE A 470 -14.47 5.58 -16.74
N SER A 471 -14.78 4.29 -16.95
CA SER A 471 -15.06 3.76 -18.29
C SER A 471 -16.22 4.53 -18.95
N SER A 472 -17.28 4.85 -18.21
CA SER A 472 -18.42 5.63 -18.72
C SER A 472 -18.05 7.04 -19.17
N ILE A 473 -17.06 7.68 -18.54
CA ILE A 473 -16.62 9.02 -18.94
C ILE A 473 -15.80 8.91 -20.23
N LEU A 474 -14.92 7.93 -20.32
CA LEU A 474 -14.06 7.70 -21.47
C LEU A 474 -14.85 7.25 -22.71
N THR A 475 -15.88 6.43 -22.52
CA THR A 475 -16.77 6.03 -23.62
C THR A 475 -17.63 7.19 -24.12
N LYS A 476 -18.08 8.09 -23.24
CA LYS A 476 -18.73 9.36 -23.64
C LYS A 476 -17.80 10.29 -24.41
N LEU A 477 -16.49 10.19 -24.20
CA LEU A 477 -15.48 10.95 -24.95
C LEU A 477 -15.12 10.30 -26.31
N GLY A 478 -15.76 9.18 -26.67
CA GLY A 478 -15.61 8.52 -27.97
C GLY A 478 -14.61 7.37 -28.01
N LEU A 479 -14.11 6.90 -26.86
CA LEU A 479 -13.28 5.69 -26.81
C LEU A 479 -14.15 4.44 -26.71
N GLU A 480 -13.81 3.39 -27.45
CA GLU A 480 -14.57 2.14 -27.45
C GLU A 480 -13.85 1.05 -26.66
N MET A 481 -14.61 0.31 -25.87
CA MET A 481 -14.12 -0.83 -25.10
C MET A 481 -14.10 -2.07 -26.00
N LYS A 482 -12.98 -2.80 -26.00
CA LYS A 482 -12.80 -4.01 -26.80
C LYS A 482 -13.53 -5.19 -26.17
N TYR A 483 -13.95 -6.14 -27.01
CA TYR A 483 -14.33 -7.47 -26.55
C TYR A 483 -13.14 -8.11 -25.79
N PRO A 484 -13.37 -8.87 -24.68
CA PRO A 484 -14.65 -9.25 -24.07
C PRO A 484 -15.10 -8.37 -22.90
N PHE A 485 -14.46 -7.22 -22.66
CA PHE A 485 -14.70 -6.35 -21.49
C PHE A 485 -16.04 -5.61 -21.51
N ASN A 486 -16.77 -5.72 -22.61
CA ASN A 486 -17.84 -4.81 -23.00
C ASN A 486 -19.19 -5.15 -22.33
N VAL A 487 -19.31 -5.20 -20.98
CA VAL A 487 -20.61 -5.52 -20.34
C VAL A 487 -20.92 -4.74 -19.04
N ASN A 488 -22.22 -4.44 -18.94
CA ASN A 488 -23.08 -3.91 -17.87
C ASN A 488 -22.48 -2.97 -16.82
N LYS A 489 -23.07 -1.76 -16.78
CA LYS A 489 -22.85 -0.72 -15.77
C LYS A 489 -22.73 -1.33 -14.38
N ILE A 490 -21.61 -1.04 -13.71
CA ILE A 490 -21.41 -1.30 -12.29
C ILE A 490 -22.66 -0.79 -11.55
N PRO A 491 -23.37 -1.65 -10.78
CA PRO A 491 -24.56 -1.22 -10.07
C PRO A 491 -24.20 -0.12 -9.07
N ASN A 492 -24.88 1.03 -9.16
CA ASN A 492 -24.83 2.06 -8.13
C ASN A 492 -25.76 1.62 -6.99
N SER A 493 -25.21 1.36 -5.80
CA SER A 493 -26.03 1.05 -4.61
C SER A 493 -26.87 2.25 -4.20
N GLY A 494 -28.15 1.98 -3.92
CA GLY A 494 -28.96 2.81 -3.03
C GLY A 494 -29.80 3.89 -3.70
N ALA A 495 -29.75 4.04 -5.03
CA ALA A 495 -30.63 4.99 -5.73
C ALA A 495 -32.13 4.65 -5.60
N GLU A 496 -32.47 3.45 -5.10
CA GLU A 496 -33.83 2.94 -4.99
C GLU A 496 -34.39 2.94 -3.54
N LEU A 497 -33.58 3.27 -2.52
CA LEU A 497 -34.05 3.33 -1.13
C LEU A 497 -34.60 4.72 -0.77
N PRO A 498 -35.64 4.84 0.07
CA PRO A 498 -36.10 6.12 0.61
C PRO A 498 -34.99 6.87 1.35
N LEU A 499 -34.91 8.21 1.20
CA LEU A 499 -33.87 9.04 1.83
C LEU A 499 -33.72 8.85 3.35
N GLY A 500 -34.82 8.53 4.06
CA GLY A 500 -34.81 8.26 5.50
C GLY A 500 -34.01 7.01 5.87
N GLU A 501 -34.17 5.92 5.11
CA GLU A 501 -33.45 4.66 5.33
C GLU A 501 -31.97 4.81 4.95
N GLN A 502 -31.67 5.55 3.88
CA GLN A 502 -30.28 5.88 3.52
C GLN A 502 -29.55 6.63 4.65
N LEU A 503 -30.23 7.56 5.33
CA LEU A 503 -29.65 8.33 6.44
C LEU A 503 -29.40 7.47 7.68
N VAL A 504 -30.34 6.59 8.04
CA VAL A 504 -30.16 5.66 9.18
C VAL A 504 -28.99 4.71 8.90
N ASN A 505 -28.96 4.10 7.72
CA ASN A 505 -27.87 3.21 7.30
C ASN A 505 -26.52 3.94 7.31
N PHE A 506 -26.48 5.21 6.87
CA PHE A 506 -25.27 6.02 6.94
C PHE A 506 -24.82 6.29 8.39
N ILE A 507 -25.75 6.62 9.30
CA ILE A 507 -25.42 6.87 10.72
C ILE A 507 -24.87 5.59 11.37
N GLU A 508 -25.49 4.44 11.09
CA GLU A 508 -25.02 3.15 11.59
C GLU A 508 -23.63 2.80 11.04
N ARG A 509 -23.41 3.00 9.73
CA ARG A 509 -22.10 2.82 9.09
C ARG A 509 -21.05 3.76 9.67
N ALA A 510 -21.38 5.04 9.89
CA ALA A 510 -20.47 6.01 10.51
C ALA A 510 -20.15 5.65 11.96
N PHE A 511 -21.13 5.19 12.74
CA PHE A 511 -20.93 4.71 14.10
C PHE A 511 -20.04 3.46 14.12
N GLY A 512 -20.31 2.50 13.23
CA GLY A 512 -19.49 1.30 13.06
C GLY A 512 -18.06 1.65 12.70
N PHE A 513 -17.87 2.48 11.67
CA PHE A 513 -16.56 2.92 11.22
C PHE A 513 -15.76 3.70 12.28
N LEU A 514 -16.41 4.44 13.18
CA LEU A 514 -15.72 5.22 14.22
C LEU A 514 -15.41 4.44 15.50
N LEU A 515 -16.28 3.49 15.88
CA LEU A 515 -16.22 2.84 17.18
C LEU A 515 -16.25 1.31 17.10
N ARG A 516 -17.09 0.71 16.26
CA ARG A 516 -17.26 -0.75 16.22
C ARG A 516 -17.55 -1.27 14.79
N PRO A 517 -16.54 -1.53 13.96
CA PRO A 517 -16.76 -2.05 12.61
C PRO A 517 -17.15 -3.53 12.71
N LEU A 518 -18.42 -3.80 13.00
CA LEU A 518 -19.00 -5.14 13.14
C LEU A 518 -20.25 -5.24 12.26
N GLY A 519 -20.44 -6.39 11.62
CA GLY A 519 -21.58 -6.71 10.76
C GLY A 519 -21.17 -6.97 9.32
N VAL A 520 -22.08 -7.56 8.54
CA VAL A 520 -21.82 -8.06 7.18
C VAL A 520 -21.19 -6.99 6.26
N ASP A 521 -21.64 -5.74 6.36
CA ASP A 521 -21.11 -4.61 5.58
C ASP A 521 -19.73 -4.11 6.06
N MET A 522 -19.29 -4.46 7.27
CA MET A 522 -18.15 -3.88 7.99
C MET A 522 -17.01 -4.88 8.27
N ASP A 523 -17.17 -6.16 7.93
CA ASP A 523 -16.16 -7.20 8.17
C ASP A 523 -14.87 -6.97 7.36
N HIS A 524 -14.94 -6.26 6.23
CA HIS A 524 -13.73 -5.81 5.51
C HIS A 524 -13.12 -4.54 6.13
N VAL A 525 -13.95 -3.72 6.80
CA VAL A 525 -13.50 -2.47 7.43
C VAL A 525 -12.61 -2.75 8.64
N ILE A 526 -12.97 -3.71 9.51
CA ILE A 526 -12.21 -4.02 10.73
C ILE A 526 -10.75 -4.40 10.44
N LEU A 527 -10.49 -5.04 9.30
CA LEU A 527 -9.16 -5.47 8.85
C LEU A 527 -8.25 -4.29 8.51
N ALA A 528 -8.83 -3.24 7.96
CA ALA A 528 -8.18 -2.02 7.52
C ALA A 528 -8.61 -0.79 8.36
N TRP A 529 -9.07 -1.02 9.60
CA TRP A 529 -9.68 0.01 10.41
C TRP A 529 -8.64 0.98 10.97
N GLY A 530 -8.97 2.27 10.98
CA GLY A 530 -8.19 3.30 11.68
C GLY A 530 -8.10 3.12 13.20
N GLY A 531 -8.78 2.11 13.76
CA GLY A 531 -9.02 2.01 15.19
C GLY A 531 -9.89 3.18 15.67
N PHE A 532 -9.76 3.52 16.95
CA PHE A 532 -10.35 4.73 17.51
C PHE A 532 -9.71 6.03 17.05
N LEU A 533 -8.68 5.98 16.19
CA LEU A 533 -7.90 7.16 15.83
C LEU A 533 -8.80 8.29 15.35
N LEU A 534 -9.72 8.04 14.43
CA LEU A 534 -10.58 9.08 13.88
C LEU A 534 -11.54 9.68 14.91
N PHE A 535 -12.13 8.85 15.77
CA PHE A 535 -12.98 9.33 16.86
C PHE A 535 -12.21 10.21 17.84
N ILE A 536 -11.03 9.77 18.27
CA ILE A 536 -10.18 10.53 19.21
C ILE A 536 -9.66 11.81 18.56
N VAL A 537 -9.26 11.75 17.30
CA VAL A 537 -8.84 12.90 16.51
C VAL A 537 -9.99 13.91 16.38
N LEU A 538 -11.24 13.47 16.17
CA LEU A 538 -12.41 14.35 16.15
C LEU A 538 -12.64 15.02 17.52
N LEU A 539 -12.59 14.27 18.62
CA LEU A 539 -12.72 14.83 19.98
C LEU A 539 -11.60 15.83 20.29
N LEU A 540 -10.35 15.49 19.97
CA LEU A 540 -9.20 16.38 20.12
C LEU A 540 -9.32 17.62 19.24
N TRP A 541 -9.87 17.49 18.04
CA TRP A 541 -10.14 18.62 17.15
C TRP A 541 -11.12 19.59 17.79
N ILE A 542 -12.31 19.11 18.18
CA ILE A 542 -13.36 19.91 18.85
C ILE A 542 -12.78 20.61 20.08
N PHE A 543 -12.09 19.85 20.94
CA PHE A 543 -11.47 20.36 22.15
C PHE A 543 -10.45 21.47 21.85
N SER A 544 -9.59 21.27 20.83
CA SER A 544 -8.55 22.24 20.46
C SER A 544 -9.10 23.58 19.97
N LEU A 545 -10.40 23.67 19.62
CA LEU A 545 -11.05 24.92 19.22
C LEU A 545 -11.27 25.85 20.43
N PHE A 546 -11.43 25.31 21.63
CA PHE A 546 -11.73 26.08 22.84
C PHE A 546 -10.49 26.61 23.56
N TYR A 547 -9.27 26.24 23.11
CA TYR A 547 -8.02 26.62 23.77
C TYR A 547 -7.26 27.70 23.02
N ARG A 548 -6.59 28.56 23.80
CA ARG A 548 -5.69 29.57 23.26
C ARG A 548 -4.47 28.91 22.60
N LYS A 549 -4.25 29.24 21.34
CA LYS A 549 -3.11 28.75 20.54
C LYS A 549 -1.98 29.78 20.56
N ASN A 550 -0.75 29.30 20.44
CA ASN A 550 0.43 30.13 20.20
C ASN A 550 0.29 30.86 18.87
N VAL A 551 0.79 32.09 18.84
CA VAL A 551 0.78 32.96 17.66
C VAL A 551 1.69 32.35 16.60
N GLU A 552 1.16 32.18 15.40
CA GLU A 552 1.92 31.73 14.25
C GLU A 552 2.68 32.89 13.62
N ASN A 553 3.92 32.63 13.22
CA ASN A 553 4.59 33.46 12.23
C ASN A 553 3.97 33.25 10.84
N ASP A 554 4.32 34.11 9.88
CA ASP A 554 3.72 34.08 8.54
C ASP A 554 3.94 32.76 7.79
N SER A 555 5.12 32.13 7.98
CA SER A 555 5.44 30.84 7.35
C SER A 555 4.59 29.71 7.93
N GLU A 556 4.45 29.65 9.25
CA GLU A 556 3.60 28.68 9.93
C GLU A 556 2.13 28.88 9.57
N ARG A 557 1.68 30.13 9.50
CA ARG A 557 0.32 30.47 9.09
C ARG A 557 0.05 30.03 7.65
N LEU A 558 1.01 30.20 6.75
CA LEU A 558 0.90 29.73 5.37
C LEU A 558 0.72 28.20 5.31
N LEU A 559 1.56 27.45 6.04
CA LEU A 559 1.49 25.99 6.08
C LEU A 559 0.17 25.50 6.70
N SER A 560 -0.25 26.07 7.83
CA SER A 560 -1.54 25.73 8.46
C SER A 560 -2.72 26.09 7.55
N SER A 561 -2.65 27.20 6.81
CA SER A 561 -3.69 27.57 5.84
C SER A 561 -3.77 26.60 4.66
N TRP A 562 -2.64 26.12 4.15
CA TRP A 562 -2.62 25.08 3.11
C TRP A 562 -3.23 23.79 3.64
N LEU A 563 -2.83 23.36 4.85
CA LEU A 563 -3.33 22.14 5.46
C LEU A 563 -4.85 22.17 5.65
N ASN A 564 -5.42 23.31 6.07
CA ASN A 564 -6.87 23.49 6.15
C ASN A 564 -7.57 23.31 4.79
N VAL A 565 -7.02 23.93 3.74
CA VAL A 565 -7.61 23.93 2.38
C VAL A 565 -7.53 22.55 1.72
N VAL A 566 -6.53 21.74 2.07
CA VAL A 566 -6.42 20.36 1.58
C VAL A 566 -7.27 19.41 2.41
N PHE A 567 -7.16 19.47 3.74
CA PHE A 567 -7.78 18.47 4.62
C PHE A 567 -9.31 18.55 4.66
N ILE A 568 -9.90 19.75 4.75
CA ILE A 568 -11.37 19.88 4.93
C ILE A 568 -12.12 19.33 3.70
N PRO A 569 -11.79 19.72 2.45
CA PRO A 569 -12.44 19.15 1.28
C PRO A 569 -12.17 17.65 1.13
N PHE A 570 -10.96 17.19 1.47
CA PHE A 570 -10.62 15.77 1.43
C PHE A 570 -11.47 14.95 2.42
N LEU A 571 -11.69 15.46 3.63
CA LEU A 571 -12.59 14.87 4.61
C LEU A 571 -14.02 14.77 4.07
N ILE A 572 -14.52 15.82 3.41
CA ILE A 572 -15.85 15.80 2.76
C ILE A 572 -15.92 14.71 1.70
N VAL A 573 -14.91 14.58 0.84
CA VAL A 573 -14.85 13.51 -0.18
C VAL A 573 -14.90 12.14 0.50
N CYS A 574 -14.13 11.90 1.57
CA CYS A 574 -14.18 10.64 2.31
C CYS A 574 -15.55 10.35 2.93
N VAL A 575 -16.24 11.37 3.47
CA VAL A 575 -17.60 11.22 4.02
C VAL A 575 -18.60 10.89 2.91
N VAL A 576 -18.51 11.55 1.75
CA VAL A 576 -19.34 11.23 0.58
C VAL A 576 -19.05 9.82 0.07
N SER A 577 -17.78 9.38 0.06
CA SER A 577 -17.44 8.00 -0.29
C SER A 577 -18.06 7.00 0.68
N LEU A 578 -18.03 7.26 1.99
CA LEU A 578 -18.67 6.41 2.99
C LEU A 578 -20.19 6.31 2.79
N TYR A 579 -20.82 7.38 2.31
CA TYR A 579 -22.24 7.42 1.99
C TYR A 579 -22.60 6.67 0.69
N MET A 580 -21.79 6.82 -0.36
CA MET A 580 -22.12 6.36 -1.72
C MET A 580 -21.72 4.91 -2.02
N LEU A 581 -20.72 4.36 -1.31
CA LEU A 581 -20.17 3.04 -1.65
C LEU A 581 -21.08 1.89 -1.21
N VAL A 582 -21.25 0.91 -2.10
CA VAL A 582 -21.97 -0.35 -1.84
C VAL A 582 -21.29 -1.10 -0.69
N GLN A 583 -19.98 -1.31 -0.87
CA GLN A 583 -19.08 -2.00 0.06
C GLN A 583 -17.99 -1.01 0.46
N VAL A 584 -17.86 -0.76 1.76
CA VAL A 584 -16.86 0.15 2.32
C VAL A 584 -15.61 -0.67 2.65
N ASP A 585 -14.51 -0.39 1.97
CA ASP A 585 -13.21 -0.96 2.33
C ASP A 585 -12.41 0.06 3.16
N GLY A 586 -11.83 -0.38 4.28
CA GLY A 586 -11.04 0.48 5.17
C GLY A 586 -9.74 0.98 4.54
N ASN A 587 -9.18 0.26 3.55
CA ASN A 587 -7.93 0.66 2.87
C ASN A 587 -8.07 2.01 2.12
N TYR A 588 -9.27 2.40 1.72
CA TYR A 588 -9.54 3.68 1.05
C TYR A 588 -9.26 4.89 1.95
N PHE A 589 -9.24 4.69 3.27
CA PHE A 589 -9.13 5.77 4.25
C PHE A 589 -7.74 5.93 4.86
N MET A 590 -6.71 5.20 4.40
CA MET A 590 -5.36 5.33 4.96
C MET A 590 -4.82 6.76 4.93
N LEU A 591 -4.99 7.46 3.81
CA LEU A 591 -4.56 8.85 3.66
C LEU A 591 -5.36 9.81 4.56
N LEU A 592 -6.64 9.48 4.81
CA LEU A 592 -7.45 10.20 5.79
C LEU A 592 -6.87 10.02 7.20
N TYR A 593 -6.45 8.80 7.59
CA TYR A 593 -5.82 8.56 8.89
C TYR A 593 -4.56 9.40 9.08
N VAL A 594 -3.67 9.44 8.07
CA VAL A 594 -2.44 10.25 8.10
C VAL A 594 -2.76 11.74 8.23
N LEU A 595 -3.62 12.28 7.35
CA LEU A 595 -3.91 13.72 7.31
C LEU A 595 -4.70 14.17 8.54
N ALA A 596 -5.65 13.38 9.03
CA ALA A 596 -6.45 13.71 10.21
C ALA A 596 -5.57 13.75 11.47
N ALA A 597 -4.70 12.75 11.66
CA ALA A 597 -3.75 12.74 12.75
C ALA A 597 -2.77 13.92 12.67
N LEU A 598 -2.26 14.24 11.47
CA LEU A 598 -1.35 15.38 11.26
C LEU A 598 -2.03 16.71 11.61
N TYR A 599 -3.25 16.89 11.10
CA TYR A 599 -4.07 18.08 11.30
C TYR A 599 -4.29 18.37 12.79
N VAL A 600 -4.78 17.37 13.52
CA VAL A 600 -5.14 17.52 14.92
C VAL A 600 -3.91 17.61 15.82
N MET A 601 -2.86 16.84 15.54
CA MET A 601 -1.61 16.99 16.28
C MET A 601 -1.00 18.39 16.09
N ARG A 602 -1.08 18.98 14.89
CA ARG A 602 -0.66 20.38 14.69
C ARG A 602 -1.49 21.33 15.56
N LEU A 603 -2.80 21.15 15.68
CA LEU A 603 -3.64 21.97 16.55
C LEU A 603 -3.29 21.82 18.04
N VAL A 604 -3.10 20.59 18.51
CA VAL A 604 -2.77 20.27 19.92
C VAL A 604 -1.40 20.83 20.30
N VAL A 605 -0.37 20.66 19.45
CA VAL A 605 0.99 21.14 19.73
C VAL A 605 1.06 22.66 19.88
N ARG A 606 0.14 23.39 19.23
CA ARG A 606 0.03 24.84 19.31
C ARG A 606 -0.62 25.35 20.59
N ILE A 607 -1.25 24.51 21.42
CA ILE A 607 -1.86 24.94 22.68
C ILE A 607 -0.77 25.58 23.56
N SER A 608 -1.06 26.78 24.09
CA SER A 608 -0.09 27.56 24.85
C SER A 608 0.19 26.96 26.23
N ASP A 609 -0.80 26.32 26.85
CA ASP A 609 -0.66 25.63 28.12
C ASP A 609 0.04 24.27 27.93
N LYS A 610 1.23 24.13 28.51
CA LYS A 610 2.05 22.92 28.44
C LYS A 610 1.43 21.74 29.17
N ALA A 611 0.74 21.95 30.29
CA ALA A 611 0.11 20.87 31.05
C ALA A 611 -1.09 20.29 30.28
N VAL A 612 -1.93 21.17 29.71
CA VAL A 612 -3.05 20.76 28.84
C VAL A 612 -2.52 20.02 27.61
N ARG A 613 -1.54 20.60 26.89
CA ARG A 613 -0.94 19.95 25.72
C ARG A 613 -0.40 18.56 26.04
N ASN A 614 0.37 18.43 27.12
CA ASN A 614 0.95 17.15 27.51
C ASN A 614 -0.16 16.15 27.92
N GLY A 615 -1.19 16.61 28.62
CA GLY A 615 -2.36 15.78 28.98
C GLY A 615 -3.11 15.25 27.76
N LEU A 616 -3.29 16.09 26.74
CA LEU A 616 -3.92 15.70 25.46
C LEU A 616 -3.05 14.74 24.66
N CYS A 617 -1.74 15.01 24.56
CA CYS A 617 -0.82 14.07 23.91
C CYS A 617 -0.73 12.73 24.64
N GLY A 618 -0.94 12.71 25.97
CA GLY A 618 -0.95 11.49 26.77
C GLY A 618 -2.06 10.51 26.38
N ILE A 619 -3.21 11.00 25.89
CA ILE A 619 -4.33 10.16 25.42
C ILE A 619 -3.95 9.30 24.23
N LEU A 620 -2.94 9.72 23.45
CA LEU A 620 -2.47 8.94 22.31
C LEU A 620 -1.82 7.61 22.74
N VAL A 621 -1.33 7.50 23.98
CA VAL A 621 -0.70 6.27 24.48
C VAL A 621 -1.68 5.10 24.56
N PRO A 622 -2.80 5.19 25.30
CA PRO A 622 -3.77 4.08 25.32
C PRO A 622 -4.39 3.80 23.94
N VAL A 623 -4.50 4.81 23.07
CA VAL A 623 -4.93 4.62 21.68
C VAL A 623 -3.93 3.77 20.91
N MET A 624 -2.63 4.07 20.99
CA MET A 624 -1.58 3.26 20.36
C MET A 624 -1.58 1.82 20.87
N CYS A 625 -1.74 1.62 22.19
CA CYS A 625 -1.80 0.28 22.76
C CYS A 625 -3.01 -0.51 22.24
N PHE A 626 -4.20 0.11 22.22
CA PHE A 626 -5.40 -0.53 21.66
C PHE A 626 -5.20 -0.88 20.19
N CYS A 627 -4.71 0.06 19.39
CA CYS A 627 -4.49 -0.15 17.97
C CYS A 627 -3.45 -1.26 17.71
N ALA A 628 -2.39 -1.34 18.53
CA ALA A 628 -1.42 -2.44 18.46
C ALA A 628 -2.06 -3.81 18.74
N VAL A 629 -2.94 -3.90 19.74
CA VAL A 629 -3.70 -5.13 20.03
C VAL A 629 -4.60 -5.50 18.85
N VAL A 630 -5.33 -4.54 18.26
CA VAL A 630 -6.14 -4.79 17.07
C VAL A 630 -5.25 -5.29 15.92
N SER A 631 -4.15 -4.61 15.61
CA SER A 631 -3.20 -5.04 14.56
C SER A 631 -2.60 -6.42 14.79
N SER A 632 -2.46 -6.86 16.04
CA SER A 632 -1.99 -8.21 16.34
C SER A 632 -3.08 -9.27 16.13
N LEU A 633 -4.35 -8.91 16.35
CA LEU A 633 -5.48 -9.82 16.20
C LEU A 633 -6.03 -9.88 14.76
N THR A 634 -5.89 -8.79 13.99
CA THR A 634 -6.47 -8.69 12.65
C THR A 634 -5.40 -8.70 11.57
N ASN A 635 -5.73 -9.31 10.44
CA ASN A 635 -5.01 -9.26 9.17
C ASN A 635 -5.97 -9.73 8.07
N TRP A 636 -5.61 -9.51 6.81
CA TRP A 636 -6.52 -9.75 5.69
C TRP A 636 -6.86 -11.21 5.38
N SER A 637 -6.11 -12.17 5.91
CA SER A 637 -6.43 -13.60 5.81
C SER A 637 -7.06 -14.17 7.08
N TRP A 638 -7.32 -13.33 8.10
CA TRP A 638 -7.85 -13.73 9.42
C TRP A 638 -7.00 -14.76 10.19
N VAL A 639 -5.75 -15.01 9.76
CA VAL A 639 -4.87 -15.97 10.44
C VAL A 639 -4.34 -15.45 11.79
N VAL A 640 -4.29 -16.33 12.78
CA VAL A 640 -3.82 -16.02 14.13
C VAL A 640 -2.35 -16.41 14.29
N GLY A 641 -1.58 -15.57 15.00
CA GLY A 641 -0.19 -15.87 15.36
C GLY A 641 0.83 -15.62 14.25
N PHE A 642 2.09 -15.95 14.54
CA PHE A 642 3.19 -15.90 13.59
C PHE A 642 3.31 -17.19 12.77
N SER A 643 4.07 -17.10 11.68
CA SER A 643 4.55 -18.29 10.97
C SER A 643 5.33 -19.18 11.94
N PRO A 644 5.15 -20.52 11.89
CA PRO A 644 5.84 -21.44 12.79
C PRO A 644 7.35 -21.22 12.80
N VAL A 645 7.97 -21.27 13.97
CA VAL A 645 9.41 -21.08 14.09
C VAL A 645 10.13 -22.31 13.55
N SER A 646 11.03 -22.10 12.59
CA SER A 646 11.97 -23.10 12.08
C SER A 646 13.36 -22.50 12.01
N TRP A 647 14.38 -23.34 12.17
CA TRP A 647 15.79 -22.92 12.10
C TRP A 647 16.56 -23.58 10.96
N ASN A 648 16.03 -24.68 10.41
CA ASN A 648 16.65 -25.45 9.32
C ASN A 648 15.86 -25.24 8.02
N HIS A 649 16.31 -24.30 7.21
CA HIS A 649 15.66 -23.88 5.96
C HIS A 649 16.59 -22.97 5.14
N HIS A 650 16.18 -22.62 3.93
CA HIS A 650 16.94 -21.73 3.03
C HIS A 650 16.83 -20.23 3.35
N GLY A 651 16.11 -19.86 4.42
CA GLY A 651 15.91 -18.47 4.85
C GLY A 651 14.63 -17.84 4.31
N TYR A 652 13.77 -18.65 3.68
CA TYR A 652 12.43 -18.32 3.20
C TYR A 652 11.49 -19.53 3.39
N TYR A 653 10.17 -19.29 3.45
CA TYR A 653 9.15 -20.32 3.35
C TYR A 653 8.78 -20.58 1.88
N ASP A 654 8.87 -21.83 1.43
CA ASP A 654 8.59 -22.19 0.03
C ASP A 654 7.08 -22.31 -0.20
N HIS A 655 6.50 -21.25 -0.76
CA HIS A 655 5.05 -21.21 -1.00
C HIS A 655 4.66 -22.01 -2.24
N GLN A 656 5.56 -22.15 -3.21
CA GLN A 656 5.28 -22.92 -4.42
C GLN A 656 5.22 -24.40 -4.08
N GLU A 657 6.18 -24.90 -3.30
CA GLU A 657 6.15 -26.28 -2.83
C GLU A 657 4.98 -26.52 -1.88
N ALA A 658 4.71 -25.62 -0.94
CA ALA A 658 3.55 -25.76 -0.05
C ALA A 658 2.22 -25.80 -0.83
N LYS A 659 2.10 -24.99 -1.91
CA LYS A 659 0.91 -25.01 -2.75
C LYS A 659 0.83 -26.28 -3.59
N HIS A 660 1.95 -26.78 -4.10
CA HIS A 660 1.99 -28.06 -4.81
C HIS A 660 1.50 -29.20 -3.90
N GLN A 661 2.02 -29.29 -2.68
CA GLN A 661 1.57 -30.29 -1.69
C GLN A 661 0.08 -30.16 -1.36
N GLU A 662 -0.44 -28.92 -1.18
CA GLU A 662 -1.88 -28.68 -0.98
C GLU A 662 -2.71 -29.21 -2.16
N MET A 663 -2.23 -29.06 -3.40
CA MET A 663 -2.94 -29.54 -4.60
C MET A 663 -2.88 -31.07 -4.70
N VAL A 664 -1.77 -31.70 -4.34
CA VAL A 664 -1.65 -33.17 -4.24
C VAL A 664 -2.62 -33.72 -3.19
N GLU A 665 -2.70 -33.10 -2.01
CA GLU A 665 -3.64 -33.49 -0.93
C GLU A 665 -5.11 -33.37 -1.35
N LYS A 666 -5.42 -32.43 -2.25
CA LYS A 666 -6.74 -32.23 -2.85
C LYS A 666 -7.02 -33.13 -4.07
N GLY A 667 -6.11 -34.05 -4.40
CA GLY A 667 -6.25 -34.95 -5.53
C GLY A 667 -6.06 -34.27 -6.88
N ASN A 668 -5.08 -33.35 -6.97
CA ASN A 668 -4.70 -32.64 -8.19
C ASN A 668 -3.21 -32.83 -8.53
N GLY A 669 -2.56 -33.90 -8.07
CA GLY A 669 -1.13 -34.11 -8.28
C GLY A 669 -0.78 -34.32 -9.76
N GLN A 670 -1.48 -35.22 -10.45
CA GLN A 670 -1.27 -35.46 -11.88
C GLN A 670 -1.70 -34.27 -12.72
N ILE A 671 -2.82 -33.63 -12.35
CA ILE A 671 -3.32 -32.41 -13.02
C ILE A 671 -2.28 -31.28 -12.91
N TRP A 672 -1.68 -31.13 -11.72
CA TRP A 672 -0.62 -30.16 -11.49
C TRP A 672 0.59 -30.44 -12.37
N ASP A 673 1.06 -31.69 -12.42
CA ASP A 673 2.21 -32.09 -13.23
C ASP A 673 2.00 -31.76 -14.71
N ILE A 674 0.83 -32.09 -15.27
CA ILE A 674 0.47 -31.76 -16.67
C ILE A 674 0.53 -30.25 -16.91
N LEU A 675 -0.07 -29.45 -16.02
CA LEU A 675 -0.10 -27.99 -16.17
C LEU A 675 1.27 -27.34 -15.92
N ALA A 676 2.14 -27.97 -15.12
CA ALA A 676 3.49 -27.50 -14.81
C ALA A 676 4.49 -27.74 -15.95
N GLU A 677 4.20 -28.65 -16.89
CA GLU A 677 5.06 -28.90 -18.06
C GLU A 677 5.28 -27.64 -18.90
N ASP A 678 4.23 -26.83 -19.04
CA ASP A 678 4.29 -25.55 -19.74
C ASP A 678 3.58 -24.43 -18.91
N PRO A 679 4.34 -23.51 -18.28
CA PRO A 679 3.75 -22.40 -17.55
C PRO A 679 2.99 -21.42 -18.46
N GLU A 680 3.21 -21.47 -19.78
CA GLU A 680 2.50 -20.63 -20.76
C GLU A 680 1.03 -21.06 -20.95
N ASN A 681 0.69 -22.28 -20.53
CA ASN A 681 -0.66 -22.83 -20.57
C ASN A 681 -1.70 -21.87 -19.96
N ARG A 682 -2.83 -21.74 -20.66
CA ARG A 682 -3.97 -20.90 -20.28
C ARG A 682 -5.13 -21.77 -19.81
N LEU A 683 -5.51 -21.59 -18.55
CA LEU A 683 -6.48 -22.42 -17.85
C LEU A 683 -7.71 -21.60 -17.46
N ILE A 684 -8.90 -22.12 -17.75
CA ILE A 684 -10.13 -21.70 -17.07
C ILE A 684 -10.50 -22.75 -16.01
N ALA A 685 -10.53 -22.33 -14.75
CA ALA A 685 -10.81 -23.20 -13.61
C ALA A 685 -12.24 -23.00 -13.09
N VAL A 686 -13.03 -24.07 -13.08
CA VAL A 686 -14.37 -24.12 -12.47
C VAL A 686 -14.23 -24.73 -11.08
N GLY A 687 -14.05 -23.89 -10.06
CA GLY A 687 -13.84 -24.30 -8.69
C GLY A 687 -13.71 -23.12 -7.72
N ASP A 688 -13.41 -23.41 -6.46
CA ASP A 688 -13.39 -22.46 -5.35
C ASP A 688 -12.28 -21.41 -5.51
N HIS A 689 -12.71 -20.16 -5.69
CA HIS A 689 -11.83 -19.01 -5.82
C HIS A 689 -11.35 -18.50 -4.44
N PRO A 690 -10.06 -18.18 -4.25
CA PRO A 690 -8.96 -18.14 -5.22
C PRO A 690 -8.13 -19.43 -5.22
N GLY A 691 -8.56 -20.50 -4.52
CA GLY A 691 -7.78 -21.72 -4.32
C GLY A 691 -7.33 -22.37 -5.63
N VAL A 692 -8.25 -22.45 -6.60
CA VAL A 692 -8.00 -23.01 -7.94
C VAL A 692 -7.06 -22.18 -8.81
N LEU A 693 -6.74 -20.95 -8.42
CA LEU A 693 -5.78 -20.11 -9.13
C LEU A 693 -4.32 -20.48 -8.82
N GLY A 694 -4.11 -21.42 -7.89
CA GLY A 694 -2.80 -21.85 -7.44
C GLY A 694 -2.01 -22.70 -8.44
N PHE A 695 -2.62 -23.19 -9.52
CA PHE A 695 -1.92 -23.94 -10.57
C PHE A 695 -0.75 -23.13 -11.16
N PRO A 696 0.35 -23.79 -11.57
CA PRO A 696 1.58 -23.13 -11.96
C PRO A 696 1.55 -22.58 -13.40
N CYS A 697 0.42 -22.02 -13.84
CA CYS A 697 0.20 -21.48 -15.18
C CYS A 697 -0.75 -20.26 -15.15
N ASN A 698 -1.10 -19.72 -16.33
CA ASN A 698 -2.07 -18.63 -16.45
C ASN A 698 -3.51 -19.15 -16.22
N ALA A 699 -3.91 -19.23 -14.95
CA ALA A 699 -5.26 -19.61 -14.55
C ALA A 699 -6.17 -18.40 -14.28
N GLN A 700 -7.42 -18.47 -14.74
CA GLN A 700 -8.53 -17.61 -14.31
C GLN A 700 -9.70 -18.50 -13.90
N SER A 701 -10.51 -18.07 -12.92
CA SER A 701 -11.64 -18.89 -12.49
C SER A 701 -12.91 -18.59 -13.29
N TYR A 702 -13.88 -19.50 -13.25
CA TYR A 702 -15.22 -19.25 -13.75
C TYR A 702 -15.89 -18.05 -13.03
N ASP A 703 -15.55 -17.83 -11.76
CA ASP A 703 -15.98 -16.66 -10.99
C ASP A 703 -15.35 -15.35 -11.49
N ASP A 704 -14.14 -15.37 -12.06
CA ASP A 704 -13.56 -14.20 -12.74
C ASP A 704 -14.41 -13.78 -13.95
N ILE A 705 -15.06 -14.75 -14.60
CA ILE A 705 -15.90 -14.54 -15.79
C ILE A 705 -17.31 -14.11 -15.40
N THR A 706 -17.90 -14.74 -14.38
CA THR A 706 -19.31 -14.53 -14.00
C THR A 706 -19.53 -13.50 -12.92
N GLY A 707 -18.50 -13.21 -12.12
CA GLY A 707 -18.58 -12.30 -10.98
C GLY A 707 -18.81 -10.84 -11.39
N SER A 708 -18.96 -9.96 -10.38
CA SER A 708 -19.25 -8.53 -10.57
C SER A 708 -18.17 -7.76 -11.34
N TRP A 709 -17.01 -8.38 -11.57
CA TRP A 709 -15.85 -7.81 -12.24
C TRP A 709 -15.55 -8.47 -13.60
N GLY A 710 -16.39 -9.42 -14.01
CA GLY A 710 -16.30 -10.15 -15.26
C GLY A 710 -17.40 -9.79 -16.26
N ASN A 711 -17.65 -10.70 -17.19
CA ASN A 711 -18.71 -10.58 -18.17
C ASN A 711 -19.50 -11.89 -18.25
N VAL A 712 -20.61 -11.95 -17.50
CA VAL A 712 -21.49 -13.14 -17.44
C VAL A 712 -22.09 -13.52 -18.81
N VAL A 713 -22.15 -12.60 -19.78
CA VAL A 713 -22.67 -12.91 -21.13
C VAL A 713 -21.81 -13.96 -21.82
N LEU A 714 -20.51 -14.02 -21.51
CA LEU A 714 -19.55 -14.95 -22.12
C LEU A 714 -19.90 -16.41 -21.84
N VAL A 715 -20.61 -16.71 -20.76
CA VAL A 715 -20.96 -18.10 -20.37
C VAL A 715 -22.45 -18.41 -20.52
N LYS A 716 -23.23 -17.46 -21.09
CA LYS A 716 -24.68 -17.66 -21.25
C LYS A 716 -25.00 -18.79 -22.23
N THR A 717 -24.28 -18.87 -23.34
CA THR A 717 -24.45 -19.91 -24.37
C THR A 717 -23.13 -20.66 -24.57
N MET A 718 -23.21 -21.84 -25.18
CA MET A 718 -22.02 -22.60 -25.57
C MET A 718 -21.17 -21.77 -26.55
N ASP A 719 -21.80 -21.21 -27.59
CA ASP A 719 -21.10 -20.44 -28.62
C ASP A 719 -20.35 -19.23 -28.06
N ASN A 720 -20.97 -18.48 -27.13
CA ASN A 720 -20.31 -17.34 -26.48
C ASN A 720 -19.06 -17.77 -25.72
N PHE A 721 -19.12 -18.93 -25.07
CA PHE A 721 -18.01 -19.41 -24.26
C PHE A 721 -16.90 -19.99 -25.12
N VAL A 722 -17.25 -20.67 -26.22
CA VAL A 722 -16.29 -21.12 -27.24
C VAL A 722 -15.60 -19.93 -27.90
N GLU A 723 -16.34 -18.87 -28.27
CA GLU A 723 -15.77 -17.62 -28.78
C GLU A 723 -14.81 -16.99 -27.77
N PHE A 724 -15.17 -16.98 -26.49
CA PHE A 724 -14.30 -16.47 -25.44
C PHE A 724 -13.05 -17.33 -25.24
N MET A 725 -13.17 -18.67 -25.25
CA MET A 725 -12.02 -19.58 -25.15
C MET A 725 -11.06 -19.41 -26.33
N ASP A 726 -11.58 -19.21 -27.55
CA ASP A 726 -10.73 -18.90 -28.71
C ASP A 726 -10.05 -17.53 -28.59
N TYR A 727 -10.76 -16.50 -28.11
CA TYR A 727 -10.16 -15.20 -27.81
C TYR A 727 -9.07 -15.31 -26.75
N ALA A 728 -9.35 -16.02 -25.66
CA ALA A 728 -8.44 -16.17 -24.53
C ALA A 728 -7.27 -17.10 -24.84
N LYS A 729 -7.36 -17.88 -25.93
CA LYS A 729 -6.44 -18.96 -26.29
C LYS A 729 -6.34 -19.97 -25.16
N THR A 730 -7.49 -20.36 -24.61
CA THR A 730 -7.57 -21.33 -23.50
C THR A 730 -7.11 -22.70 -23.98
N ASP A 731 -6.13 -23.28 -23.32
CA ASP A 731 -5.60 -24.61 -23.61
C ASP A 731 -6.37 -25.69 -22.85
N TYR A 732 -6.73 -25.39 -21.60
CA TYR A 732 -7.37 -26.34 -20.69
C TYR A 732 -8.54 -25.74 -19.92
N VAL A 733 -9.49 -26.61 -19.56
CA VAL A 733 -10.53 -26.34 -18.56
C VAL A 733 -10.38 -27.34 -17.42
N TYR A 734 -10.29 -26.82 -16.21
CA TYR A 734 -10.27 -27.61 -14.98
C TYR A 734 -11.62 -27.52 -14.28
N THR A 735 -12.10 -28.63 -13.71
CA THR A 735 -13.28 -28.64 -12.85
C THR A 735 -12.99 -29.32 -11.52
N GLU A 736 -13.20 -28.60 -10.42
CA GLU A 736 -12.98 -29.07 -9.06
C GLU A 736 -14.13 -29.99 -8.60
N ALA A 737 -13.75 -31.12 -8.01
CA ALA A 737 -14.67 -32.05 -7.37
C ALA A 737 -15.53 -31.33 -6.32
N GLY A 738 -16.84 -31.57 -6.35
CA GLY A 738 -17.76 -31.05 -5.35
C GLY A 738 -18.10 -29.56 -5.48
N TYR A 739 -17.65 -28.86 -6.52
CA TYR A 739 -17.96 -27.44 -6.71
C TYR A 739 -19.31 -27.21 -7.40
N MET A 740 -19.54 -27.88 -8.54
CA MET A 740 -20.73 -27.68 -9.37
C MET A 740 -21.96 -28.48 -8.88
N GLU A 741 -23.12 -27.82 -8.89
CA GLU A 741 -24.46 -28.43 -8.68
C GLU A 741 -25.17 -28.67 -10.03
N GLU A 742 -26.09 -29.64 -10.11
CA GLU A 742 -26.73 -30.01 -11.38
C GLU A 742 -27.55 -28.89 -12.01
N GLU A 743 -28.17 -28.05 -11.18
CA GLU A 743 -29.01 -26.94 -11.59
C GLU A 743 -28.20 -25.72 -12.07
N GLN A 744 -26.90 -25.69 -11.77
CA GLN A 744 -26.06 -24.55 -12.09
C GLN A 744 -25.69 -24.51 -13.58
N ARG A 745 -25.61 -23.28 -14.12
CA ARG A 745 -25.25 -23.08 -15.53
C ARG A 745 -23.89 -23.69 -15.87
N CYS A 746 -22.90 -23.54 -14.99
CA CYS A 746 -21.54 -24.09 -15.19
C CYS A 746 -21.57 -25.60 -15.44
N TYR A 747 -22.33 -26.37 -14.65
CA TYR A 747 -22.46 -27.82 -14.83
C TYR A 747 -23.05 -28.18 -16.20
N SER A 748 -24.19 -27.57 -16.54
CA SER A 748 -24.83 -27.79 -17.85
C SER A 748 -23.91 -27.41 -19.01
N LEU A 749 -23.16 -26.31 -18.87
CA LEU A 749 -22.25 -25.80 -19.90
C LEU A 749 -21.07 -26.74 -20.11
N VAL A 750 -20.41 -27.21 -19.04
CA VAL A 750 -19.31 -28.18 -19.13
C VAL A 750 -19.77 -29.47 -19.82
N ARG A 751 -20.93 -30.02 -19.43
CA ARG A 751 -21.50 -31.21 -20.07
C ARG A 751 -21.76 -31.01 -21.56
N THR A 752 -22.38 -29.89 -21.94
CA THR A 752 -22.62 -29.57 -23.35
C THR A 752 -21.30 -29.45 -24.12
N LEU A 753 -20.28 -28.80 -23.55
CA LEU A 753 -18.99 -28.69 -24.22
C LEU A 753 -18.32 -30.05 -24.45
N ILE A 754 -18.40 -30.96 -23.47
CA ILE A 754 -17.91 -32.34 -23.64
C ILE A 754 -18.72 -33.08 -24.70
N GLU A 755 -20.06 -32.99 -24.65
CA GLU A 755 -20.97 -33.64 -25.61
C GLU A 755 -20.66 -33.26 -27.06
N TYR A 756 -20.39 -31.98 -27.31
CA TYR A 756 -20.07 -31.43 -28.62
C TYR A 756 -18.56 -31.47 -28.94
N GLY A 757 -17.76 -32.20 -28.15
CA GLY A 757 -16.33 -32.41 -28.41
C GLY A 757 -15.46 -31.16 -28.25
N LYS A 758 -16.01 -30.06 -27.68
CA LYS A 758 -15.28 -28.82 -27.42
C LYS A 758 -14.33 -28.91 -26.23
N LEU A 759 -14.63 -29.83 -25.30
CA LEU A 759 -13.76 -30.23 -24.21
C LEU A 759 -13.50 -31.72 -24.29
N ILE A 760 -12.21 -32.09 -24.29
CA ILE A 760 -11.76 -33.48 -24.31
C ILE A 760 -11.14 -33.77 -22.94
N PRO A 761 -11.82 -34.52 -22.05
CA PRO A 761 -11.23 -34.96 -20.79
C PRO A 761 -9.95 -35.75 -21.02
N ILE A 762 -8.88 -35.41 -20.30
CA ILE A 762 -7.57 -36.07 -20.42
C ILE A 762 -7.07 -36.65 -19.09
N CYS A 763 -7.59 -36.17 -17.97
CA CYS A 763 -7.22 -36.65 -16.64
C CYS A 763 -8.42 -36.53 -15.70
N TYR A 764 -8.64 -37.58 -14.90
CA TYR A 764 -9.52 -37.59 -13.74
C TYR A 764 -8.72 -38.03 -12.51
N GLU A 765 -8.78 -37.26 -11.43
CA GLU A 765 -8.05 -37.53 -10.20
C GLU A 765 -8.93 -37.15 -9.00
N GLU A 766 -9.30 -38.14 -8.18
CA GLU A 766 -10.17 -37.97 -6.99
C GLU A 766 -11.45 -37.15 -7.26
N GLY A 767 -12.03 -37.29 -8.45
CA GLY A 767 -13.24 -36.59 -8.87
C GLY A 767 -13.02 -35.22 -9.54
N ASN A 768 -11.79 -34.71 -9.53
CA ASN A 768 -11.38 -33.55 -10.32
C ASN A 768 -11.20 -33.95 -11.79
N MET A 769 -11.38 -33.01 -12.71
CA MET A 769 -11.15 -33.24 -14.14
C MET A 769 -10.29 -32.14 -14.74
N LEU A 770 -9.35 -32.54 -15.59
CA LEU A 770 -8.69 -31.68 -16.55
C LEU A 770 -9.12 -32.07 -17.97
N ALA A 771 -9.59 -31.10 -18.74
CA ALA A 771 -9.96 -31.28 -20.14
C ALA A 771 -9.18 -30.32 -21.03
N ARG A 772 -8.75 -30.81 -22.20
CA ARG A 772 -8.16 -29.99 -23.26
C ARG A 772 -9.26 -29.33 -24.07
N VAL A 773 -9.05 -28.06 -24.44
CA VAL A 773 -9.97 -27.30 -25.29
C VAL A 773 -9.73 -27.64 -26.77
N GLU A 774 -10.81 -27.90 -27.50
CA GLU A 774 -10.79 -28.13 -28.95
C GLU A 774 -11.90 -27.28 -29.59
N ILE A 775 -11.55 -26.07 -30.04
CA ILE A 775 -12.52 -25.07 -30.51
C ILE A 775 -13.32 -25.59 -31.71
N ASP A 776 -12.72 -26.40 -32.57
CA ASP A 776 -13.32 -26.96 -33.78
C ASP A 776 -13.99 -28.32 -33.54
N GLY A 777 -14.07 -28.78 -32.29
CA GLY A 777 -14.68 -30.07 -31.94
C GLY A 777 -16.14 -30.19 -32.37
N GLU A 778 -16.58 -31.40 -32.71
CA GLU A 778 -17.98 -31.66 -33.09
C GLU A 778 -18.56 -32.83 -32.29
N TYR A 779 -19.89 -32.94 -32.34
CA TYR A 779 -20.59 -34.07 -31.76
C TYR A 779 -20.18 -35.37 -32.46
N THR A 780 -19.64 -36.31 -31.69
CA THR A 780 -19.15 -37.62 -32.14
C THR A 780 -19.53 -38.72 -31.15
N GLU A 781 -19.42 -39.99 -31.56
CA GLU A 781 -19.60 -41.09 -30.60
C GLU A 781 -18.56 -41.05 -29.48
N THR A 782 -17.33 -40.63 -29.78
CA THR A 782 -16.26 -40.44 -28.80
C THR A 782 -16.58 -39.34 -27.80
N SER A 783 -17.12 -38.21 -28.23
CA SER A 783 -17.50 -37.11 -27.32
C SER A 783 -18.68 -37.50 -26.42
N ARG A 784 -19.62 -38.30 -26.93
CA ARG A 784 -20.71 -38.88 -26.15
C ARG A 784 -20.21 -39.89 -25.10
N ALA A 785 -19.22 -40.71 -25.46
CA ALA A 785 -18.58 -41.63 -24.53
C ALA A 785 -17.84 -40.86 -23.42
N ALA A 786 -17.11 -39.80 -23.77
CA ALA A 786 -16.45 -38.92 -22.80
C ALA A 786 -17.44 -38.24 -21.86
N LEU A 787 -18.62 -37.81 -22.33
CA LEU A 787 -19.67 -37.29 -21.45
C LEU A 787 -20.16 -38.35 -20.46
N THR A 788 -20.30 -39.59 -20.91
CA THR A 788 -20.72 -40.71 -20.05
C THR A 788 -19.65 -41.03 -18.99
N GLU A 789 -18.38 -40.87 -19.34
CA GLU A 789 -17.26 -40.99 -18.40
C GLU A 789 -17.26 -39.84 -17.39
N PHE A 790 -17.42 -38.59 -17.84
CA PHE A 790 -17.56 -37.43 -16.97
C PHE A 790 -18.69 -37.61 -15.95
N ASP A 791 -19.88 -38.02 -16.40
CA ASP A 791 -21.04 -38.24 -15.53
C ASP A 791 -20.80 -39.35 -14.47
N LYS A 792 -19.82 -40.25 -14.68
CA LYS A 792 -19.43 -41.31 -13.73
C LYS A 792 -18.28 -40.91 -12.81
N CYS A 793 -17.29 -40.19 -13.34
CA CYS A 793 -16.04 -39.92 -12.66
C CYS A 793 -16.05 -38.61 -11.88
N TYR A 794 -16.79 -37.59 -12.33
CA TYR A 794 -16.85 -36.29 -11.64
C TYR A 794 -17.70 -36.37 -10.36
N ILE A 795 -17.15 -35.90 -9.25
CA ILE A 795 -17.86 -35.83 -7.97
C ILE A 795 -18.68 -34.54 -7.92
N LYS A 796 -19.99 -34.66 -7.80
CA LYS A 796 -20.92 -33.51 -7.70
C LYS A 796 -20.94 -32.97 -6.27
N LYS A 797 -21.36 -31.71 -6.12
CA LYS A 797 -21.58 -31.14 -4.79
C LYS A 797 -22.73 -31.86 -4.08
N ASN A 798 -22.48 -32.36 -2.88
CA ASN A 798 -23.54 -32.92 -2.04
C ASN A 798 -24.43 -31.77 -1.52
N VAL A 799 -25.73 -31.85 -1.81
CA VAL A 799 -26.73 -30.99 -1.20
C VAL A 799 -27.19 -31.67 0.09
N GLU A 800 -26.55 -31.35 1.21
CA GLU A 800 -27.10 -31.62 2.56
C GLU A 800 -27.81 -30.39 3.14
#